data_AF-A0A960M585-F1
#
_entry.id   AF-A0A960M585-F1
#
_cell.length_a   1.000
_cell.length_b   1.000
_cell.length_c   1.000
_cell.angle_alpha   90.00
_cell.angle_beta   90.00
_cell.angle_gamma   90.00
#
_symmetry.space_group_name_H-M   'P 1'
#
loop_
_entity.id
_entity.type
_entity.pdbx_description
1 polymer ?
#
loop_
_entity_poly.entity_id
_entity_poly.type
_entity_poly.pdbx_seq_one_letter_code
_entity_poly.pdbx_strand_id
1 'polypeptide(L)'
;MSILNSVQYQCRTFESIYLFQVKNEGDLTLKILDLSQKCLFKRAFSSQDLGLLRIDQILAKGNFTTVLEKLVEKHLLPEEHRLPVLKEVTQKACEKVLQQAIDQFKPKVFVERREIEGFSCPLTLEIFREPVMDEHGHTFEKSAIEEHLKRKNECPISRQPIHSLAPNRLVQQTIEEWQKRDPIPNFSLFQKENSKLADINLQMAQTYAKEGEYGEALESYAKAFQYTKNWTDFIALPSLFEKMGEQEKATLAYLYLAQYQLQDGKQSEAIQTLETCQRGKGAHLQNNLVLVELYYLTHQGKKALELALQTAEVLSKQNPEQAAQVYRRILRDHPAQFPIYPCLASLLDSPQEKSQVLLKGALQALQEGDYTAAERLSQEAETFSEDSFVDQLISLELLKKQGQVPRVKQKLLHLARAFEKKELIEQMLQAYKMLFQIERTPEYCQKILTAYVKLQKPQKEFEWSLTYLSILIEKKEWQQAEKVAQDTLKKAQESRQRTFLYEKLEEVYTNWHGHELQDLWPKLGKAYRESRQLDAAEKTYQKAFERFHGFQQAIAFAEVLSEIGKTRESVHTYYEAAVEALLEQNSDRLSLCTREIKQIDPHLQHLDVNQRMHLLTQEHILRLSEELYTAHQKIASLEQLVQPLKEKAIQEEKRRIAEEQERVRQAELERKMREELSQIWFGKAKWERFFGDVGVEPPLPKDIVEVLKSPCPYWGGKRIEETHMLVLIPQTVNGRPLTLNMLQELIQSPQGGGSATQYGGYNSNVKNEHGDQSVSKSYWALITKDVLPNSRNKTYAEQQALIKGPYAVPGALETATGILMHHAQTAERLYSDNPQTYTRCQETLSNGYRVVVGSFGS
;
A
#
# COMPACT_ATOMS: atom_id res chain seq x y z
N MET A 1 4.17 -16.33 -38.59
CA MET A 1 3.01 -15.52 -39.02
C MET A 1 1.99 -15.57 -37.90
N SER A 2 1.47 -14.52 -37.27
CA SER A 2 1.49 -13.06 -37.45
C SER A 2 1.47 -12.41 -36.06
N ILE A 3 2.51 -11.65 -35.67
CA ILE A 3 2.42 -10.71 -34.56
C ILE A 3 2.33 -9.35 -35.24
N LEU A 4 1.11 -8.85 -35.40
CA LEU A 4 0.88 -7.55 -36.02
C LEU A 4 1.43 -6.46 -35.09
N ASN A 5 2.59 -5.93 -35.47
CA ASN A 5 3.20 -4.77 -34.84
C ASN A 5 2.22 -3.60 -34.92
N SER A 6 1.77 -3.07 -33.79
CA SER A 6 1.04 -1.81 -33.78
C SER A 6 1.98 -0.70 -34.24
N VAL A 7 1.66 -0.03 -35.33
CA VAL A 7 2.47 1.10 -35.81
C VAL A 7 2.12 2.34 -35.00
N GLN A 8 3.14 2.96 -34.41
CA GLN A 8 2.99 4.18 -33.61
C GLN A 8 3.49 5.38 -34.40
N TYR A 9 2.62 6.38 -34.54
CA TYR A 9 2.94 7.69 -35.11
C TYR A 9 2.80 8.75 -34.03
N GLN A 10 3.59 9.82 -34.10
CA GLN A 10 3.50 10.93 -33.17
C GLN A 10 3.49 12.27 -33.92
N CYS A 11 2.67 13.21 -33.46
CA CYS A 11 2.79 14.62 -33.85
C CYS A 11 2.78 15.49 -32.59
N ARG A 12 3.40 16.67 -32.66
CA ARG A 12 3.57 17.57 -31.52
C ARG A 12 3.08 18.96 -31.89
N THR A 13 2.41 19.60 -30.94
CA THR A 13 2.06 21.03 -30.98
C THR A 13 2.83 21.79 -29.91
N PHE A 14 2.66 23.11 -29.89
CA PHE A 14 3.19 23.95 -28.82
C PHE A 14 2.73 23.54 -27.42
N GLU A 15 1.57 22.89 -27.27
CA GLU A 15 0.94 22.60 -25.97
C GLU A 15 0.77 21.10 -25.67
N SER A 16 0.85 20.22 -26.67
CA SER A 16 0.50 18.79 -26.50
C SER A 16 1.23 17.85 -27.46
N ILE A 17 1.47 16.62 -27.00
CA ILE A 17 1.99 15.49 -27.78
C ILE A 17 0.84 14.55 -28.11
N TYR A 18 0.66 14.25 -29.39
CA TYR A 18 -0.35 13.35 -29.90
C TYR A 18 0.32 12.05 -30.32
N LEU A 19 -0.12 10.93 -29.74
CA LEU A 19 0.35 9.59 -30.02
C LEU A 19 -0.78 8.81 -30.68
N PHE A 20 -0.54 8.37 -31.91
CA PHE A 20 -1.46 7.58 -32.71
C PHE A 20 -0.93 6.14 -32.77
N GLN A 21 -1.70 5.19 -32.29
CA GLN A 21 -1.37 3.78 -32.39
C GLN A 21 -2.42 3.08 -33.25
N VAL A 22 -2.01 2.57 -34.40
CA VAL A 22 -2.90 1.85 -35.32
C VAL A 22 -2.76 0.35 -35.07
N LYS A 23 -3.88 -0.33 -34.85
CA LYS A 23 -3.99 -1.80 -34.75
C LYS A 23 -4.80 -2.35 -35.93
N ASN A 24 -4.66 -3.66 -36.19
CA ASN A 24 -5.24 -4.44 -37.31
C ASN A 24 -6.55 -3.86 -37.86
N GLU A 25 -6.62 -3.73 -39.19
CA GLU A 25 -7.82 -3.31 -39.93
C GLU A 25 -8.34 -1.88 -39.63
N GLY A 26 -7.48 -0.99 -39.12
CA GLY A 26 -7.74 0.46 -39.11
C GLY A 26 -8.21 1.04 -37.78
N ASP A 27 -8.18 0.25 -36.71
CA ASP A 27 -8.51 0.73 -35.37
C ASP A 27 -7.41 1.66 -34.84
N LEU A 28 -7.80 2.88 -34.46
CA LEU A 28 -6.90 3.96 -34.05
C LEU A 28 -7.02 4.21 -32.56
N THR A 29 -5.93 4.09 -31.82
CA THR A 29 -5.83 4.63 -30.45
C THR A 29 -5.11 5.96 -30.47
N LEU A 30 -5.78 7.03 -30.05
CA LEU A 30 -5.20 8.35 -29.86
C LEU A 30 -4.93 8.59 -28.37
N LYS A 31 -3.73 9.02 -28.04
CA LYS A 31 -3.36 9.51 -26.72
C LYS A 31 -2.76 10.90 -26.84
N ILE A 32 -3.36 11.88 -26.18
CA ILE A 32 -2.86 13.26 -26.10
C ILE A 32 -2.29 13.46 -24.71
N LEU A 33 -1.05 13.89 -24.69
CA LEU A 33 -0.32 14.20 -23.48
C LEU A 33 -0.03 15.70 -23.45
N ASP A 34 -0.08 16.30 -22.26
CA ASP A 34 0.58 17.58 -22.07
C ASP A 34 2.10 17.39 -22.06
N LEU A 35 2.83 18.49 -21.95
CA LEU A 35 4.29 18.50 -22.00
C LEU A 35 4.93 17.85 -20.76
N SER A 36 4.19 17.66 -19.67
CA SER A 36 4.60 16.89 -18.49
C SER A 36 4.34 15.38 -18.61
N GLN A 37 3.90 14.93 -19.80
CA GLN A 37 3.42 13.58 -20.08
C GLN A 37 2.14 13.18 -19.32
N LYS A 38 1.43 14.13 -18.72
CA LYS A 38 0.11 13.88 -18.14
C LYS A 38 -0.86 13.64 -19.28
N CYS A 39 -1.64 12.57 -19.15
CA CYS A 39 -2.62 12.19 -20.15
C CYS A 39 -3.80 13.17 -20.13
N LEU A 40 -3.90 14.01 -21.14
CA LEU A 40 -5.05 14.90 -21.33
C LEU A 40 -6.23 14.15 -21.95
N PHE A 41 -5.94 13.25 -22.90
CA PHE A 41 -6.96 12.50 -23.60
C PHE A 41 -6.43 11.13 -24.01
N LYS A 42 -7.25 10.09 -23.90
CA LYS A 42 -6.93 8.76 -24.42
C LYS A 42 -8.21 8.06 -24.85
N ARG A 43 -8.29 7.68 -26.13
CA ARG A 43 -9.44 6.95 -26.65
C ARG A 43 -9.04 6.06 -27.82
N ALA A 44 -9.71 4.92 -27.93
CA ALA A 44 -9.63 4.05 -29.10
C ALA A 44 -10.89 4.27 -29.97
N PHE A 45 -10.70 4.23 -31.27
CA PHE A 45 -11.71 4.44 -32.29
C PHE A 45 -11.69 3.24 -33.24
N SER A 46 -12.86 2.73 -33.60
CA SER A 46 -12.93 1.69 -34.62
C SER A 46 -12.73 2.31 -36.01
N SER A 47 -12.25 1.50 -36.96
CA SER A 47 -12.16 1.91 -38.37
C SER A 47 -13.51 2.36 -38.96
N GLN A 48 -14.63 1.86 -38.42
CA GLN A 48 -16.00 2.23 -38.83
C GLN A 48 -16.42 3.61 -38.30
N ASP A 49 -16.01 3.99 -37.09
CA ASP A 49 -16.35 5.28 -36.47
C ASP A 49 -15.77 6.49 -37.22
N LEU A 50 -14.61 6.29 -37.84
CA LEU A 50 -13.83 7.34 -38.51
C LEU A 50 -14.22 7.58 -39.97
N GLY A 51 -14.79 6.58 -40.64
CA GLY A 51 -15.09 6.65 -42.09
C GLY A 51 -13.85 6.89 -42.97
N LEU A 52 -12.64 6.63 -42.45
CA LEU A 52 -11.36 6.82 -43.13
C LEU A 52 -10.76 5.46 -43.49
N LEU A 53 -10.64 5.16 -44.78
CA LEU A 53 -9.90 3.99 -45.28
C LEU A 53 -8.39 4.26 -45.20
N ARG A 54 -7.60 3.26 -44.78
CA ARG A 54 -6.12 3.31 -44.74
C ARG A 54 -5.53 4.43 -43.86
N ILE A 55 -6.02 4.58 -42.62
CA ILE A 55 -5.51 5.56 -41.64
C ILE A 55 -3.99 5.44 -41.43
N ASP A 56 -3.45 4.22 -41.50
CA ASP A 56 -2.02 3.93 -41.47
C ASP A 56 -1.24 4.67 -42.58
N GLN A 57 -1.77 4.75 -43.80
CA GLN A 57 -1.13 5.44 -44.92
C GLN A 57 -1.22 6.97 -44.79
N ILE A 58 -2.33 7.49 -44.23
CA ILE A 58 -2.52 8.92 -44.00
C ILE A 58 -1.53 9.42 -42.94
N LEU A 59 -1.39 8.67 -41.84
CA LEU A 59 -0.44 8.98 -40.77
C LEU A 59 1.02 8.79 -41.23
N ALA A 60 1.32 7.78 -42.06
CA ALA A 60 2.66 7.59 -42.64
C ALA A 60 3.09 8.74 -43.56
N LYS A 61 2.14 9.43 -44.20
CA LYS A 61 2.38 10.64 -45.02
C LYS A 61 2.49 11.92 -44.18
N GLY A 62 2.40 11.83 -42.86
CA GLY A 62 2.49 12.98 -41.94
C GLY A 62 1.22 13.85 -41.90
N ASN A 63 0.10 13.39 -42.46
CA ASN A 63 -1.12 14.17 -42.54
C ASN A 63 -2.02 13.97 -41.30
N PHE A 64 -1.50 14.35 -40.14
CA PHE A 64 -2.16 14.19 -38.83
C PHE A 64 -3.41 15.06 -38.66
N THR A 65 -3.40 16.25 -39.25
CA THR A 65 -4.50 17.22 -39.20
C THR A 65 -5.79 16.65 -39.77
N THR A 66 -5.72 15.99 -40.92
CA THR A 66 -6.91 15.38 -41.56
C THR A 66 -7.59 14.34 -40.65
N VAL A 67 -6.79 13.55 -39.92
CA VAL A 67 -7.31 12.52 -39.00
C VAL A 67 -7.99 13.15 -37.79
N LEU A 68 -7.36 14.19 -37.21
CA LEU A 68 -7.89 14.88 -36.04
C LEU A 68 -9.12 15.73 -36.37
N GLU A 69 -9.18 16.37 -37.54
CA GLU A 69 -10.37 17.10 -37.99
C GLU A 69 -11.57 16.19 -38.18
N LYS A 70 -11.37 14.99 -38.76
CA LYS A 70 -12.44 14.00 -38.88
C LYS A 70 -12.99 13.55 -37.53
N LEU A 71 -12.11 13.40 -36.53
CA LEU A 71 -12.48 13.07 -35.17
C LEU A 71 -13.30 14.19 -34.50
N VAL A 72 -12.96 15.45 -34.74
CA VAL A 72 -13.71 16.60 -34.23
C VAL A 72 -15.07 16.73 -34.94
N GLU A 73 -15.12 16.60 -36.27
CA GLU A 73 -16.36 16.60 -37.07
C GLU A 73 -17.37 15.55 -36.58
N LYS A 74 -16.88 14.39 -36.15
CA LYS A 74 -17.70 13.29 -35.63
C LYS A 74 -18.01 13.41 -34.14
N HIS A 75 -17.62 14.50 -33.48
CA HIS A 75 -17.74 14.72 -32.04
C HIS A 75 -17.04 13.63 -31.18
N LEU A 76 -16.01 12.98 -31.73
CA LEU A 76 -15.25 11.93 -31.07
C LEU A 76 -14.00 12.46 -30.34
N LEU A 77 -13.56 13.67 -30.71
CA LEU A 77 -12.50 14.43 -30.06
C LEU A 77 -13.04 15.82 -29.65
N PRO A 78 -12.85 16.26 -28.39
CA PRO A 78 -13.16 17.63 -27.96
C PRO A 78 -12.43 18.70 -28.79
N GLU A 79 -13.11 19.82 -29.08
CA GLU A 79 -12.56 20.94 -29.88
C GLU A 79 -11.27 21.53 -29.29
N GLU A 80 -11.12 21.49 -27.97
CA GLU A 80 -9.90 21.93 -27.25
C GLU A 80 -8.64 21.12 -27.60
N HIS A 81 -8.79 19.93 -28.18
CA HIS A 81 -7.68 19.07 -28.59
C HIS A 81 -7.41 19.11 -30.11
N ARG A 82 -8.15 19.94 -30.86
CA ARG A 82 -7.93 20.13 -32.29
C ARG A 82 -6.52 20.73 -32.53
N LEU A 83 -5.77 20.22 -33.51
CA LEU A 83 -4.56 20.92 -33.95
C LEU A 83 -4.95 22.31 -34.44
N PRO A 84 -4.24 23.38 -34.04
CA PRO A 84 -4.46 24.69 -34.61
C PRO A 84 -4.10 24.64 -36.09
N VAL A 85 -5.11 24.45 -36.94
CA VAL A 85 -5.04 24.91 -38.32
C VAL A 85 -4.86 26.42 -38.23
N LEU A 86 -3.95 27.01 -39.01
CA LEU A 86 -3.88 28.45 -39.21
C LEU A 86 -5.29 28.93 -39.56
N LYS A 87 -6.05 29.36 -38.54
CA LYS A 87 -7.38 29.93 -38.75
C LYS A 87 -7.10 31.23 -39.49
N GLU A 88 -7.58 31.32 -40.72
CA GLU A 88 -7.68 32.61 -41.39
C GLU A 88 -8.36 33.57 -40.41
N VAL A 89 -7.70 34.68 -40.11
CA VAL A 89 -8.25 35.69 -39.23
C VAL A 89 -9.53 36.18 -39.88
N THR A 90 -10.65 36.00 -39.19
CA THR A 90 -11.96 36.44 -39.70
C THR A 90 -12.26 37.83 -39.20
N GLN A 91 -13.05 38.58 -39.96
CA GLN A 91 -13.53 39.90 -39.54
C GLN A 91 -14.21 39.86 -38.16
N LYS A 92 -15.01 38.82 -37.89
CA LYS A 92 -15.66 38.60 -36.60
C LYS A 92 -14.66 38.38 -35.45
N ALA A 93 -13.50 37.79 -35.72
CA ALA A 93 -12.43 37.65 -34.73
C ALA A 93 -11.79 39.01 -34.42
N CYS A 94 -11.52 39.83 -35.43
CA CYS A 94 -11.02 41.20 -35.25
C CYS A 94 -12.01 42.07 -34.48
N GLU A 95 -13.31 42.00 -34.80
CA GLU A 95 -14.37 42.70 -34.07
C GLU A 95 -14.41 42.30 -32.60
N LYS A 96 -14.20 41.02 -32.29
CA LYS A 96 -14.13 40.53 -30.90
C LYS A 96 -12.91 41.09 -30.16
N VAL A 97 -11.73 41.07 -30.77
CA VAL A 97 -10.51 41.61 -30.15
C VAL A 97 -10.63 43.13 -29.94
N LEU A 98 -11.22 43.83 -30.89
CA LEU A 98 -11.50 45.26 -30.77
C LEU A 98 -12.52 45.55 -29.67
N GLN A 99 -13.61 44.77 -29.56
CA GLN A 99 -14.56 44.90 -28.45
C GLN A 99 -13.87 44.65 -27.10
N GLN A 100 -13.00 43.64 -27.01
CA GLN A 100 -12.22 43.39 -25.80
C GLN A 100 -11.30 44.57 -25.45
N ALA A 101 -10.66 45.19 -26.44
CA ALA A 101 -9.84 46.38 -26.23
C ALA A 101 -10.67 47.56 -25.72
N ILE A 102 -11.87 47.77 -26.29
CA ILE A 102 -12.84 48.78 -25.83
C ILE A 102 -13.23 48.50 -24.38
N ASP A 103 -13.66 47.27 -24.05
CA ASP A 103 -14.13 46.90 -22.71
C ASP A 103 -13.03 46.99 -21.65
N GLN A 104 -11.76 46.71 -22.01
CA GLN A 104 -10.63 46.93 -21.10
C GLN A 104 -10.33 48.42 -20.88
N PHE A 105 -10.68 49.27 -21.83
CA PHE A 105 -10.36 50.68 -21.81
C PHE A 105 -11.46 51.52 -21.13
N LYS A 106 -12.75 51.17 -21.32
CA LYS A 106 -13.89 51.87 -20.67
C LYS A 106 -13.69 52.12 -19.17
N PRO A 107 -13.29 51.15 -18.33
CA PRO A 107 -13.18 51.34 -16.88
C PRO A 107 -12.04 52.28 -16.47
N LYS A 108 -10.99 52.42 -17.30
CA LYS A 108 -9.87 53.34 -17.02
C LYS A 108 -10.25 54.79 -17.25
N VAL A 109 -11.00 55.04 -18.32
CA VAL A 109 -11.46 56.38 -18.72
C VAL A 109 -12.52 56.94 -17.78
N PHE A 110 -13.35 56.07 -17.19
CA PHE A 110 -14.54 56.45 -16.41
C PHE A 110 -14.24 56.91 -14.97
N VAL A 111 -12.98 57.00 -14.55
CA VAL A 111 -12.60 57.34 -13.15
C VAL A 111 -12.76 58.85 -12.88
N GLU A 112 -13.99 59.34 -12.74
CA GLU A 112 -14.26 60.68 -12.21
C GLU A 112 -14.20 60.67 -10.68
N ARG A 113 -13.17 61.32 -10.10
CA ARG A 113 -12.90 61.30 -8.64
C ARG A 113 -14.08 61.70 -7.74
N ARG A 114 -15.06 62.47 -8.24
CA ARG A 114 -16.14 63.03 -7.41
C ARG A 114 -17.31 62.07 -7.16
N GLU A 115 -17.52 61.06 -8.00
CA GLU A 115 -18.59 60.06 -7.80
C GLU A 115 -18.11 58.80 -7.07
N ILE A 116 -16.79 58.59 -7.02
CA ILE A 116 -16.15 57.38 -6.44
C ILE A 116 -16.23 57.35 -4.91
N GLU A 117 -16.24 58.50 -4.23
CA GLU A 117 -16.24 58.56 -2.76
C GLU A 117 -17.46 57.88 -2.12
N GLY A 118 -18.61 57.88 -2.81
CA GLY A 118 -19.84 57.20 -2.35
C GLY A 118 -19.89 55.70 -2.61
N PHE A 119 -18.99 55.17 -3.45
CA PHE A 119 -18.96 53.76 -3.88
C PHE A 119 -17.66 53.04 -3.54
N SER A 120 -16.76 53.68 -2.80
CA SER A 120 -15.50 53.09 -2.34
C SER A 120 -15.62 52.49 -0.95
N CYS A 121 -14.99 51.33 -0.75
CA CYS A 121 -14.90 50.70 0.55
C CYS A 121 -13.95 51.48 1.47
N PRO A 122 -14.35 51.82 2.70
CA PRO A 122 -13.53 52.57 3.65
C PRO A 122 -12.30 51.79 4.14
N LEU A 123 -12.25 50.46 3.96
CA LEU A 123 -11.10 49.62 4.31
C LEU A 123 -10.07 49.45 3.19
N THR A 124 -10.53 49.23 1.95
CA THR A 124 -9.65 48.95 0.81
C THR A 124 -9.34 50.21 0.01
N LEU A 125 -10.17 51.26 0.15
CA LEU A 125 -10.17 52.47 -0.67
C LEU A 125 -10.42 52.20 -2.16
N GLU A 126 -10.93 51.01 -2.49
CA GLU A 126 -11.31 50.60 -3.84
C GLU A 126 -12.84 50.58 -3.98
N ILE A 127 -13.35 50.71 -5.21
CA ILE A 127 -14.79 50.57 -5.51
C ILE A 127 -15.27 49.18 -5.07
N PHE A 128 -16.45 49.11 -4.43
CA PHE A 128 -17.02 47.84 -3.99
C PHE A 128 -17.21 46.85 -5.16
N ARG A 129 -16.73 45.62 -4.98
CA ARG A 129 -17.03 44.47 -5.85
C ARG A 129 -18.11 43.60 -5.24
N GLU A 130 -18.00 43.30 -3.95
CA GLU A 130 -19.00 42.57 -3.18
C GLU A 130 -19.38 43.38 -1.93
N PRO A 131 -20.21 44.44 -2.07
CA PRO A 131 -20.56 45.32 -0.97
C PRO A 131 -21.45 44.59 0.05
N VAL A 132 -20.99 44.51 1.29
CA VAL A 132 -21.76 43.99 2.43
C VAL A 132 -21.95 45.10 3.46
N MET A 133 -23.13 45.15 4.07
CA MET A 133 -23.49 46.11 5.10
C MET A 133 -23.54 45.42 6.45
N ASP A 134 -23.03 46.09 7.48
CA ASP A 134 -23.25 45.69 8.86
C ASP A 134 -24.64 46.13 9.38
N GLU A 135 -25.04 45.63 10.55
CA GLU A 135 -26.31 46.01 11.19
C GLU A 135 -26.41 47.49 11.60
N HIS A 136 -25.28 48.21 11.55
CA HIS A 136 -25.16 49.64 11.88
C HIS A 136 -25.28 50.54 10.64
N GLY A 137 -25.43 49.96 9.44
CA GLY A 137 -25.63 50.68 8.19
C GLY A 137 -24.36 51.00 7.39
N HIS A 138 -23.19 50.51 7.80
CA HIS A 138 -21.92 50.78 7.11
C HIS A 138 -21.62 49.70 6.08
N THR A 139 -21.19 50.11 4.88
CA THR A 139 -20.87 49.19 3.78
C THR A 139 -19.36 48.98 3.64
N PHE A 140 -18.96 47.72 3.49
CA PHE A 140 -17.58 47.27 3.35
C PHE A 140 -17.45 46.27 2.20
N GLU A 141 -16.24 46.14 1.66
CA GLU A 141 -15.89 45.03 0.78
C GLU A 141 -15.83 43.75 1.60
N LYS A 142 -16.53 42.71 1.15
CA LYS A 142 -16.72 41.48 1.92
C LYS A 142 -15.40 40.85 2.38
N SER A 143 -14.45 40.68 1.46
CA SER A 143 -13.16 40.08 1.79
C SER A 143 -12.38 40.90 2.83
N ALA A 144 -12.52 42.23 2.81
CA ALA A 144 -11.82 43.13 3.72
C ALA A 144 -12.44 43.13 5.12
N ILE A 145 -13.78 43.16 5.23
CA ILE A 145 -14.45 43.12 6.52
C ILE A 145 -14.37 41.73 7.16
N GLU A 146 -14.44 40.65 6.40
CA GLU A 146 -14.26 39.29 6.92
C GLU A 146 -12.86 39.10 7.50
N GLU A 147 -11.82 39.65 6.85
CA GLU A 147 -10.45 39.63 7.38
C GLU A 147 -10.30 40.51 8.64
N HIS A 148 -11.00 41.64 8.71
CA HIS A 148 -11.05 42.48 9.91
C HIS A 148 -11.69 41.75 11.09
N LEU A 149 -12.83 41.09 10.86
CA LEU A 149 -13.60 40.38 11.88
C LEU A 149 -12.85 39.18 12.49
N LYS A 150 -11.91 38.56 11.74
CA LYS A 150 -10.99 37.56 12.30
C LYS A 150 -10.10 38.12 13.42
N ARG A 151 -9.82 39.44 13.41
CA ARG A 151 -8.96 40.11 14.40
C ARG A 151 -9.76 40.79 15.49
N LYS A 152 -10.84 41.49 15.13
CA LYS A 152 -11.72 42.22 16.05
C LYS A 152 -13.16 42.13 15.56
N ASN A 153 -14.05 41.62 16.41
CA ASN A 153 -15.46 41.45 16.07
C ASN A 153 -16.29 42.74 16.26
N GLU A 154 -15.77 43.86 15.75
CA GLU A 154 -16.35 45.20 15.87
C GLU A 154 -16.36 45.89 14.49
N CYS A 155 -17.27 46.84 14.29
CA CYS A 155 -17.32 47.68 13.10
C CYS A 155 -16.08 48.59 13.04
N PRO A 156 -15.34 48.61 11.92
CA PRO A 156 -14.18 49.48 11.75
C PRO A 156 -14.48 50.98 11.90
N ILE A 157 -15.74 51.38 11.67
CA ILE A 157 -16.19 52.78 11.70
C ILE A 157 -16.79 53.11 13.08
N SER A 158 -17.85 52.41 13.49
CA SER A 158 -18.58 52.73 14.73
C SER A 158 -17.98 52.09 15.99
N ARG A 159 -17.05 51.12 15.85
CA ARG A 159 -16.47 50.31 16.94
C ARG A 159 -17.50 49.54 17.77
N GLN A 160 -18.69 49.31 17.22
CA GLN A 160 -19.74 48.50 17.84
C GLN A 160 -19.62 47.05 17.39
N PRO A 161 -20.01 46.05 18.22
CA PRO A 161 -19.98 44.65 17.82
C PRO A 161 -20.76 44.41 16.52
N ILE A 162 -20.25 43.53 15.65
CA ILE A 162 -20.97 43.07 14.45
C ILE A 162 -21.43 41.64 14.68
N HIS A 163 -22.73 41.40 14.54
CA HIS A 163 -23.36 40.09 14.64
C HIS A 163 -23.70 39.48 13.28
N SER A 164 -23.96 40.31 12.27
CA SER A 164 -24.29 39.85 10.92
C SER A 164 -23.85 40.84 9.85
N LEU A 165 -23.56 40.30 8.66
CA LEU A 165 -23.29 41.06 7.45
C LEU A 165 -24.36 40.69 6.41
N ALA A 166 -25.01 41.69 5.84
CA ALA A 166 -26.03 41.52 4.81
C ALA A 166 -25.53 42.11 3.48
N PRO A 167 -25.76 41.49 2.31
CA PRO A 167 -25.40 42.08 1.02
C PRO A 167 -26.09 43.42 0.78
N ASN A 168 -25.34 44.47 0.42
CA ASN A 168 -25.90 45.76 0.06
C ASN A 168 -26.25 45.81 -1.43
N ARG A 169 -27.40 45.22 -1.78
CA ARG A 169 -27.87 45.10 -3.17
C ARG A 169 -28.12 46.44 -3.85
N LEU A 170 -28.48 47.49 -3.11
CA LEU A 170 -28.73 48.82 -3.69
C LEU A 170 -27.41 49.45 -4.19
N VAL A 171 -26.36 49.40 -3.36
CA VAL A 171 -25.02 49.87 -3.77
C VAL A 171 -24.50 49.03 -4.92
N GLN A 172 -24.70 47.70 -4.87
CA GLN A 172 -24.33 46.80 -5.96
C GLN A 172 -25.03 47.17 -7.27
N GLN A 173 -26.36 47.33 -7.26
CA GLN A 173 -27.14 47.72 -8.45
C GLN A 173 -26.75 49.10 -8.98
N THR A 174 -26.52 50.07 -8.09
CA THR A 174 -26.13 51.43 -8.48
C THR A 174 -24.75 51.44 -9.13
N ILE A 175 -23.79 50.67 -8.59
CA ILE A 175 -22.47 50.47 -9.20
C ILE A 175 -22.60 49.76 -10.55
N GLU A 176 -23.47 48.75 -10.67
CA GLU A 176 -23.72 48.05 -11.94
C GLU A 176 -24.35 48.97 -13.00
N GLU A 177 -25.31 49.82 -12.63
CA GLU A 177 -25.90 50.82 -13.53
C GLU A 177 -24.90 51.90 -13.93
N TRP A 178 -24.08 52.33 -12.97
CA TRP A 178 -23.00 53.29 -13.19
C TRP A 178 -21.94 52.73 -14.16
N GLN A 179 -21.51 51.48 -13.97
CA GLN A 179 -20.57 50.77 -14.86
C GLN A 179 -21.10 50.53 -16.28
N LYS A 180 -22.43 50.52 -16.46
CA LYS A 180 -23.06 50.36 -17.79
C LYS A 180 -23.06 51.63 -18.63
N ARG A 181 -22.77 52.80 -18.06
CA ARG A 181 -22.70 54.06 -18.81
C ARG A 181 -21.41 54.12 -19.63
N ASP A 182 -21.49 54.68 -20.83
CA ASP A 182 -20.32 54.90 -21.67
C ASP A 182 -19.70 56.28 -21.40
N PRO A 183 -18.35 56.37 -21.32
CA PRO A 183 -17.67 57.61 -20.91
C PRO A 183 -17.68 58.68 -22.01
N ILE A 184 -18.10 58.29 -23.21
CA ILE A 184 -18.21 59.17 -24.37
C ILE A 184 -19.53 58.89 -25.10
N PRO A 185 -20.14 59.91 -25.74
CA PRO A 185 -21.28 59.70 -26.62
C PRO A 185 -20.95 58.71 -27.73
N ASN A 186 -21.81 57.71 -27.95
CA ASN A 186 -21.62 56.71 -28.99
C ASN A 186 -22.96 56.11 -29.47
N PHE A 187 -22.91 55.19 -30.45
CA PHE A 187 -24.13 54.65 -31.08
C PHE A 187 -24.95 53.70 -30.21
N SER A 188 -24.54 53.40 -28.97
CA SER A 188 -25.41 52.78 -27.97
C SER A 188 -26.62 53.67 -27.63
N LEU A 189 -26.52 54.98 -27.86
CA LEU A 189 -27.60 55.95 -27.69
C LEU A 189 -28.67 55.89 -28.79
N PHE A 190 -28.45 55.15 -29.88
CA PHE A 190 -29.36 55.10 -31.01
C PHE A 190 -30.76 54.59 -30.64
N GLN A 191 -31.78 55.37 -31.02
CA GLN A 191 -33.19 55.04 -30.76
C GLN A 191 -33.94 54.74 -32.06
N LYS A 192 -33.83 55.63 -33.05
CA LYS A 192 -34.54 55.51 -34.34
C LYS A 192 -33.83 56.31 -35.42
N GLU A 193 -33.90 55.87 -36.67
CA GLU A 193 -33.25 56.57 -37.77
C GLU A 193 -33.98 57.86 -38.15
N ASN A 194 -33.26 58.99 -38.19
CA ASN A 194 -33.77 60.28 -38.67
C ASN A 194 -32.63 61.19 -39.14
N SER A 195 -32.34 61.17 -40.45
CA SER A 195 -31.24 61.94 -41.05
C SER A 195 -31.33 63.44 -40.79
N LYS A 196 -32.52 64.04 -40.91
CA LYS A 196 -32.69 65.48 -40.69
C LYS A 196 -32.35 65.91 -39.27
N LEU A 197 -32.82 65.14 -38.28
CA LEU A 197 -32.49 65.44 -36.88
C LEU A 197 -31.02 65.15 -36.56
N ALA A 198 -30.44 64.09 -37.14
CA ALA A 198 -29.02 63.83 -37.02
C ALA A 198 -28.19 65.00 -37.58
N ASP A 199 -28.45 65.43 -38.81
CA ASP A 199 -27.74 66.52 -39.49
C ASP A 199 -27.79 67.84 -38.71
N ILE A 200 -28.97 68.22 -38.20
CA ILE A 200 -29.13 69.45 -37.40
C ILE A 200 -28.26 69.39 -36.15
N ASN A 201 -28.32 68.27 -35.39
CA ASN A 201 -27.54 68.14 -34.17
C ASN A 201 -26.03 68.02 -34.44
N LEU A 202 -25.62 67.40 -35.55
CA LEU A 202 -24.21 67.34 -35.97
C LEU A 202 -23.69 68.71 -36.36
N GLN A 203 -24.46 69.52 -37.09
CA GLN A 203 -24.08 70.89 -37.43
C GLN A 203 -23.94 71.77 -36.18
N MET A 204 -24.87 71.62 -35.22
CA MET A 204 -24.76 72.29 -33.93
C MET A 204 -23.49 71.86 -33.19
N ALA A 205 -23.22 70.55 -33.11
CA ALA A 205 -22.03 70.01 -32.46
C ALA A 205 -20.73 70.55 -33.10
N GLN A 206 -20.67 70.63 -34.43
CA GLN A 206 -19.53 71.20 -35.16
C GLN A 206 -19.37 72.69 -34.93
N THR A 207 -20.47 73.44 -34.73
CA THR A 207 -20.45 74.87 -34.45
C THR A 207 -19.88 75.13 -33.05
N TYR A 208 -20.43 74.47 -32.03
CA TYR A 208 -19.92 74.54 -30.65
C TYR A 208 -18.45 74.10 -30.56
N ALA A 209 -18.07 73.03 -31.27
CA ALA A 209 -16.68 72.57 -31.31
C ALA A 209 -15.70 73.59 -31.95
N LYS A 210 -16.17 74.43 -32.89
CA LYS A 210 -15.36 75.52 -33.47
C LYS A 210 -15.25 76.72 -32.54
N GLU A 211 -16.29 76.97 -31.75
CA GLU A 211 -16.34 78.05 -30.76
C GLU A 211 -15.56 77.71 -29.48
N GLY A 212 -15.21 76.44 -29.28
CA GLY A 212 -14.47 75.95 -28.10
C GLY A 212 -15.37 75.49 -26.95
N GLU A 213 -16.69 75.50 -27.15
CA GLU A 213 -17.71 75.05 -26.20
C GLU A 213 -17.85 73.51 -26.28
N TYR A 214 -16.87 72.81 -25.70
CA TYR A 214 -16.73 71.36 -25.88
C TYR A 214 -17.84 70.55 -25.18
N GLY A 215 -18.41 71.03 -24.07
CA GLY A 215 -19.48 70.33 -23.37
C GLY A 215 -20.78 70.28 -24.20
N GLU A 216 -21.15 71.43 -24.73
CA GLU A 216 -22.30 71.65 -25.61
C GLU A 216 -22.15 70.89 -26.93
N ALA A 217 -20.91 70.82 -27.45
CA ALA A 217 -20.58 69.98 -28.59
C ALA A 217 -20.85 68.50 -28.31
N LEU A 218 -20.39 67.98 -27.15
CA LEU A 218 -20.61 66.58 -26.77
C LEU A 218 -22.09 66.25 -26.54
N GLU A 219 -22.86 67.14 -25.92
CA GLU A 219 -24.32 66.97 -25.79
C GLU A 219 -25.01 66.93 -27.14
N SER A 220 -24.58 67.78 -28.07
CA SER A 220 -25.12 67.83 -29.44
C SER A 220 -24.76 66.57 -30.22
N TYR A 221 -23.54 66.04 -30.08
CA TYR A 221 -23.17 64.71 -30.61
C TYR A 221 -24.02 63.59 -29.99
N ALA A 222 -24.24 63.59 -28.68
CA ALA A 222 -25.09 62.59 -28.01
C ALA A 222 -26.52 62.61 -28.55
N LYS A 223 -27.10 63.80 -28.78
CA LYS A 223 -28.42 63.97 -29.41
C LYS A 223 -28.42 63.48 -30.86
N ALA A 224 -27.37 63.76 -31.64
CA ALA A 224 -27.25 63.28 -33.00
C ALA A 224 -27.21 61.75 -33.07
N PHE A 225 -26.45 61.09 -32.21
CA PHE A 225 -26.29 59.64 -32.17
C PHE A 225 -27.55 58.87 -31.74
N GLN A 226 -28.58 59.56 -31.22
CA GLN A 226 -29.91 58.97 -31.06
C GLN A 226 -30.59 58.68 -32.41
N TYR A 227 -30.14 59.35 -33.48
CA TYR A 227 -30.78 59.37 -34.79
C TYR A 227 -29.94 58.81 -35.95
N THR A 228 -28.64 58.57 -35.74
CA THR A 228 -27.72 58.01 -36.75
C THR A 228 -26.87 56.88 -36.17
N LYS A 229 -26.50 55.93 -37.03
CA LYS A 229 -25.48 54.88 -36.79
C LYS A 229 -24.36 54.92 -37.84
N ASN A 230 -24.33 55.95 -38.68
CA ASN A 230 -23.35 56.05 -39.74
C ASN A 230 -22.01 56.48 -39.14
N TRP A 231 -20.98 55.65 -39.25
CA TRP A 231 -19.65 55.91 -38.69
C TRP A 231 -19.03 57.23 -39.19
N THR A 232 -19.44 57.73 -40.37
CA THR A 232 -18.95 59.02 -40.88
C THR A 232 -19.32 60.18 -39.96
N ASP A 233 -20.44 60.08 -39.26
CA ASP A 233 -20.94 61.09 -38.34
C ASP A 233 -20.16 61.09 -37.01
N PHE A 234 -19.39 60.03 -36.78
CA PHE A 234 -18.56 59.83 -35.58
C PHE A 234 -17.11 60.30 -35.77
N ILE A 235 -16.64 60.51 -37.01
CA ILE A 235 -15.23 60.81 -37.36
C ILE A 235 -14.67 62.01 -36.59
N ALA A 236 -15.50 63.02 -36.30
CA ALA A 236 -15.06 64.24 -35.65
C ALA A 236 -14.76 64.06 -34.14
N LEU A 237 -15.36 63.06 -33.50
CA LEU A 237 -15.35 62.90 -32.05
C LEU A 237 -13.95 62.59 -31.46
N PRO A 238 -13.13 61.70 -32.03
CA PRO A 238 -11.76 61.47 -31.53
C PRO A 238 -10.91 62.75 -31.50
N SER A 239 -10.94 63.52 -32.60
CA SER A 239 -10.18 64.78 -32.71
C SER A 239 -10.68 65.87 -31.74
N LEU A 240 -11.95 65.83 -31.34
CA LEU A 240 -12.51 66.73 -30.35
C LEU A 240 -11.90 66.46 -28.97
N PHE A 241 -11.84 65.20 -28.55
CA PHE A 241 -11.20 64.82 -27.28
C PHE A 241 -9.69 65.10 -27.27
N GLU A 242 -9.00 64.95 -28.40
CA GLU A 242 -7.59 65.37 -28.51
C GLU A 242 -7.42 66.87 -28.24
N LYS A 243 -8.30 67.72 -28.80
CA LYS A 243 -8.31 69.17 -28.56
C LYS A 243 -8.63 69.53 -27.11
N MET A 244 -9.47 68.74 -26.44
CA MET A 244 -9.77 68.87 -25.01
C MET A 244 -8.61 68.43 -24.10
N GLY A 245 -7.57 67.79 -24.66
CA GLY A 245 -6.48 67.19 -23.87
C GLY A 245 -6.84 65.83 -23.25
N GLU A 246 -8.02 65.30 -23.54
CA GLU A 246 -8.59 64.07 -23.00
C GLU A 246 -8.11 62.84 -23.81
N GLN A 247 -6.81 62.53 -23.73
CA GLN A 247 -6.14 61.53 -24.59
C GLN A 247 -6.74 60.12 -24.46
N GLU A 248 -7.20 59.74 -23.26
CA GLU A 248 -7.83 58.44 -23.07
C GLU A 248 -9.20 58.40 -23.76
N LYS A 249 -10.07 59.40 -23.54
CA LYS A 249 -11.36 59.52 -24.25
C LYS A 249 -11.18 59.56 -25.77
N ALA A 250 -10.12 60.21 -26.27
CA ALA A 250 -9.76 60.21 -27.69
C ALA A 250 -9.42 58.79 -28.19
N THR A 251 -8.58 58.05 -27.46
CA THR A 251 -8.23 56.66 -27.80
C THR A 251 -9.47 55.76 -27.84
N LEU A 252 -10.36 55.89 -26.85
CA LEU A 252 -11.61 55.14 -26.84
C LEU A 252 -12.51 55.49 -28.04
N ALA A 253 -12.59 56.78 -28.40
CA ALA A 253 -13.32 57.20 -29.58
C ALA A 253 -12.71 56.62 -30.87
N TYR A 254 -11.38 56.55 -31.00
CA TYR A 254 -10.74 55.88 -32.14
C TYR A 254 -11.07 54.39 -32.21
N LEU A 255 -11.10 53.69 -31.07
CA LEU A 255 -11.48 52.27 -31.02
C LEU A 255 -12.94 52.07 -31.46
N TYR A 256 -13.87 52.91 -31.00
CA TYR A 256 -15.27 52.86 -31.44
C TYR A 256 -15.43 53.17 -32.93
N LEU A 257 -14.72 54.18 -33.43
CA LEU A 257 -14.74 54.51 -34.86
C LEU A 257 -14.26 53.34 -35.71
N ALA A 258 -13.15 52.70 -35.32
CA ALA A 258 -12.64 51.51 -35.98
C ALA A 258 -13.63 50.34 -35.89
N GLN A 259 -14.37 50.22 -34.80
CA GLN A 259 -15.38 49.18 -34.63
C GLN A 259 -16.54 49.37 -35.60
N TYR A 260 -17.06 50.58 -35.72
CA TYR A 260 -18.15 50.89 -36.66
C TYR A 260 -17.69 50.72 -38.11
N GLN A 261 -16.45 51.14 -38.42
CA GLN A 261 -15.86 50.90 -39.74
C GLN A 261 -15.74 49.40 -40.06
N LEU A 262 -15.31 48.57 -39.11
CA LEU A 262 -15.24 47.13 -39.31
C LEU A 262 -16.62 46.49 -39.47
N GLN A 263 -17.62 46.89 -38.70
CA GLN A 263 -19.01 46.40 -38.85
C GLN A 263 -19.57 46.67 -40.25
N ASP A 264 -19.19 47.80 -40.85
CA ASP A 264 -19.54 48.18 -42.24
C ASP A 264 -18.61 47.57 -43.31
N GLY A 265 -17.69 46.68 -42.93
CA GLY A 265 -16.74 46.02 -43.84
C GLY A 265 -15.60 46.92 -44.34
N LYS A 266 -15.40 48.10 -43.74
CA LYS A 266 -14.38 49.10 -44.08
C LYS A 266 -13.06 48.84 -43.35
N GLN A 267 -12.42 47.73 -43.70
CA GLN A 267 -11.21 47.24 -43.03
C GLN A 267 -10.00 48.17 -43.20
N SER A 268 -9.85 48.79 -44.37
CA SER A 268 -8.72 49.70 -44.65
C SER A 268 -8.86 51.02 -43.88
N GLU A 269 -10.08 51.52 -43.76
CA GLU A 269 -10.41 52.72 -43.01
C GLU A 269 -10.22 52.50 -41.51
N ALA A 270 -10.60 51.32 -40.98
CA ALA A 270 -10.32 50.93 -39.60
C ALA A 270 -8.82 50.88 -39.29
N ILE A 271 -8.00 50.33 -40.20
CA ILE A 271 -6.54 50.33 -40.07
C ILE A 271 -6.01 51.77 -40.02
N GLN A 272 -6.43 52.64 -40.95
CA GLN A 272 -5.98 54.04 -40.97
C GLN A 272 -6.38 54.81 -39.71
N THR A 273 -7.60 54.59 -39.21
CA THR A 273 -8.09 55.16 -37.94
C THR A 273 -7.16 54.79 -36.78
N LEU A 274 -6.84 53.50 -36.65
CA LEU A 274 -5.99 53.02 -35.55
C LEU A 274 -4.51 53.38 -35.71
N GLU A 275 -3.99 53.43 -36.94
CA GLU A 275 -2.65 53.98 -37.23
C GLU A 275 -2.56 55.48 -36.84
N THR A 276 -3.64 56.23 -37.05
CA THR A 276 -3.71 57.65 -36.64
C THR A 276 -3.67 57.76 -35.12
N CYS A 277 -4.46 56.95 -34.41
CA CYS A 277 -4.43 56.84 -32.95
C CYS A 277 -3.02 56.47 -32.44
N GLN A 278 -2.27 55.62 -33.16
CA GLN A 278 -0.91 55.21 -32.79
C GLN A 278 0.10 56.35 -32.87
N ARG A 279 -0.09 57.34 -33.75
CA ARG A 279 0.82 58.50 -33.90
C ARG A 279 0.54 59.62 -32.90
N GLY A 280 -0.59 59.57 -32.20
CA GLY A 280 -1.01 60.58 -31.22
C GLY A 280 -0.19 60.56 -29.92
N LYS A 281 -0.32 61.62 -29.11
CA LYS A 281 0.41 61.80 -27.83
C LYS A 281 -0.03 60.84 -26.70
N GLY A 282 -1.03 60.00 -26.94
CA GLY A 282 -1.59 59.02 -25.99
C GLY A 282 -1.64 57.58 -26.49
N ALA A 283 -0.82 57.22 -27.49
CA ALA A 283 -0.84 55.90 -28.12
C ALA A 283 -0.75 54.75 -27.10
N HIS A 284 -1.87 54.05 -26.88
CA HIS A 284 -1.96 52.99 -25.89
C HIS A 284 -1.63 51.63 -26.52
N LEU A 285 -0.88 50.76 -25.82
CA LEU A 285 -0.41 49.47 -26.34
C LEU A 285 -1.54 48.53 -26.81
N GLN A 286 -2.74 48.70 -26.24
CA GLN A 286 -3.94 47.95 -26.65
C GLN A 286 -4.38 48.26 -28.09
N ASN A 287 -4.15 49.48 -28.57
CA ASN A 287 -4.38 49.86 -29.97
C ASN A 287 -3.53 49.00 -30.91
N ASN A 288 -2.26 48.78 -30.56
CA ASN A 288 -1.34 48.00 -31.37
C ASN A 288 -1.78 46.53 -31.47
N LEU A 289 -2.35 45.95 -30.41
CA LEU A 289 -2.83 44.57 -30.45
C LEU A 289 -4.00 44.38 -31.42
N VAL A 290 -4.92 45.34 -31.49
CA VAL A 290 -6.00 45.34 -32.49
C VAL A 290 -5.42 45.52 -33.90
N LEU A 291 -4.47 46.43 -34.07
CA LEU A 291 -3.86 46.72 -35.36
C LEU A 291 -3.10 45.50 -35.92
N VAL A 292 -2.44 44.71 -35.06
CA VAL A 292 -1.82 43.43 -35.44
C VAL A 292 -2.85 42.46 -36.04
N GLU A 293 -4.04 42.33 -35.44
CA GLU A 293 -5.10 41.46 -35.98
C GLU A 293 -5.60 41.91 -37.34
N LEU A 294 -5.79 43.22 -37.52
CA LEU A 294 -6.25 43.78 -38.78
C LEU A 294 -5.21 43.64 -39.89
N TYR A 295 -3.92 43.71 -39.56
CA TYR A 295 -2.86 43.39 -40.51
C TYR A 295 -2.89 41.91 -40.93
N TYR A 296 -3.17 40.98 -40.01
CA TYR A 296 -3.35 39.58 -40.41
C TYR A 296 -4.61 39.37 -41.28
N LEU A 297 -5.73 40.04 -40.96
CA LEU A 297 -6.96 40.01 -41.75
C LEU A 297 -6.74 40.52 -43.19
N THR A 298 -5.91 41.55 -43.36
CA THR A 298 -5.62 42.17 -44.66
C THR A 298 -4.36 41.60 -45.34
N HIS A 299 -3.89 40.44 -44.91
CA HIS A 299 -2.71 39.74 -45.45
C HIS A 299 -1.38 40.52 -45.37
N GLN A 300 -1.25 41.45 -44.44
CA GLN A 300 -0.03 42.22 -44.15
C GLN A 300 0.81 41.59 -43.02
N GLY A 301 1.06 40.28 -43.11
CA GLY A 301 1.69 39.50 -42.03
C GLY A 301 3.07 39.99 -41.56
N LYS A 302 3.89 40.57 -42.46
CA LYS A 302 5.18 41.17 -42.07
C LYS A 302 5.03 42.36 -41.13
N LYS A 303 4.11 43.29 -41.45
CA LYS A 303 3.80 44.43 -40.58
C LYS A 303 3.18 43.98 -39.26
N ALA A 304 2.32 42.95 -39.31
CA ALA A 304 1.73 42.35 -38.11
C ALA A 304 2.81 41.82 -37.16
N LEU A 305 3.80 41.09 -37.69
CA LEU A 305 4.91 40.55 -36.92
C LEU A 305 5.80 41.66 -36.32
N GLU A 306 6.19 42.65 -37.13
CA GLU A 306 7.03 43.77 -36.68
C GLU A 306 6.35 44.56 -35.54
N LEU A 307 5.07 44.89 -35.71
CA LEU A 307 4.31 45.63 -34.70
C LEU A 307 4.09 44.79 -33.43
N ALA A 308 3.83 43.48 -33.57
CA ALA A 308 3.67 42.58 -32.44
C ALA A 308 4.96 42.46 -31.62
N LEU A 309 6.12 42.37 -32.28
CA LEU A 309 7.43 42.35 -31.63
C LEU A 309 7.71 43.65 -30.87
N GLN A 310 7.52 44.80 -31.51
CA GLN A 310 7.69 46.11 -30.86
C GLN A 310 6.76 46.25 -29.65
N THR A 311 5.51 45.82 -29.79
CA THR A 311 4.51 45.88 -28.71
C THR A 311 4.89 44.95 -27.55
N ALA A 312 5.34 43.73 -27.84
CA ALA A 312 5.80 42.78 -26.82
C ALA A 312 7.04 43.29 -26.07
N GLU A 313 7.98 43.95 -26.76
CA GLU A 313 9.17 44.54 -26.15
C GLU A 313 8.81 45.67 -25.18
N VAL A 314 7.90 46.58 -25.56
CA VAL A 314 7.45 47.64 -24.66
C VAL A 314 6.66 47.06 -23.48
N LEU A 315 5.77 46.09 -23.74
CA LEU A 315 5.02 45.40 -22.68
C LEU A 315 5.93 44.66 -21.71
N SER A 316 7.08 44.11 -22.15
CA SER A 316 7.97 43.34 -21.27
C SER A 316 8.45 44.14 -20.05
N LYS A 317 8.51 45.48 -20.17
CA LYS A 317 8.90 46.39 -19.09
C LYS A 317 7.72 46.87 -18.24
N GLN A 318 6.52 46.91 -18.80
CA GLN A 318 5.33 47.49 -18.14
C GLN A 318 4.40 46.42 -17.56
N ASN A 319 4.18 45.33 -18.29
CA ASN A 319 3.30 44.23 -17.96
C ASN A 319 3.85 42.90 -18.53
N PRO A 320 4.68 42.17 -17.77
CA PRO A 320 5.36 40.97 -18.26
C PRO A 320 4.40 39.83 -18.63
N GLU A 321 3.25 39.73 -17.96
CA GLU A 321 2.23 38.72 -18.27
C GLU A 321 1.63 38.92 -19.66
N GLN A 322 1.27 40.17 -20.00
CA GLN A 322 0.76 40.51 -21.33
C GLN A 322 1.84 40.34 -22.41
N ALA A 323 3.09 40.70 -22.11
CA ALA A 323 4.21 40.47 -23.04
C ALA A 323 4.42 38.98 -23.34
N ALA A 324 4.36 38.11 -22.32
CA ALA A 324 4.48 36.67 -22.49
C ALA A 324 3.36 36.10 -23.37
N GLN A 325 2.12 36.60 -23.24
CA GLN A 325 1.01 36.20 -24.11
C GLN A 325 1.26 36.57 -25.58
N VAL A 326 1.76 37.78 -25.84
CA VAL A 326 2.10 38.23 -27.21
C VAL A 326 3.23 37.38 -27.79
N TYR A 327 4.31 37.12 -27.04
CA TYR A 327 5.40 36.28 -27.52
C TYR A 327 4.98 34.83 -27.80
N ARG A 328 4.14 34.22 -26.94
CA ARG A 328 3.58 32.88 -27.18
C ARG A 328 2.77 32.84 -28.47
N ARG A 329 1.98 33.89 -28.72
CA ARG A 329 1.20 34.01 -29.95
C ARG A 329 2.09 34.10 -31.19
N ILE A 330 3.13 34.94 -31.14
CA ILE A 330 4.08 35.06 -32.25
C ILE A 330 4.75 33.71 -32.54
N LEU A 331 5.21 32.99 -31.50
CA LEU A 331 5.84 31.68 -31.67
C LEU A 331 4.90 30.59 -32.17
N ARG A 332 3.59 30.70 -31.90
CA ARG A 332 2.58 29.80 -32.46
C ARG A 332 2.45 29.98 -33.96
N ASP A 333 2.44 31.23 -34.43
CA ASP A 333 2.21 31.57 -35.83
C ASP A 333 3.53 31.54 -36.65
N HIS A 334 4.67 31.82 -36.01
CA HIS A 334 6.01 31.88 -36.59
C HIS A 334 7.06 31.19 -35.67
N PRO A 335 7.11 29.85 -35.63
CA PRO A 335 8.00 29.11 -34.72
C PRO A 335 9.49 29.26 -35.05
N ALA A 336 9.85 29.65 -36.27
CA ALA A 336 11.23 29.90 -36.71
C ALA A 336 11.89 31.16 -36.10
N GLN A 337 11.16 31.95 -35.31
CA GLN A 337 11.67 33.19 -34.72
C GLN A 337 12.48 32.90 -33.45
N PHE A 338 13.65 32.27 -33.61
CA PHE A 338 14.50 31.79 -32.51
C PHE A 338 14.86 32.83 -31.44
N PRO A 339 15.12 34.11 -31.75
CA PRO A 339 15.41 35.13 -30.75
C PRO A 339 14.29 35.39 -29.73
N ILE A 340 13.04 34.99 -30.04
CA ILE A 340 11.89 35.19 -29.16
C ILE A 340 11.88 34.20 -28.00
N TYR A 341 12.41 32.98 -28.17
CA TYR A 341 12.37 31.95 -27.11
C TYR A 341 13.09 32.40 -25.83
N PRO A 342 14.30 33.00 -25.88
CA PRO A 342 14.94 33.60 -24.70
C PRO A 342 14.14 34.76 -24.10
N CYS A 343 13.58 35.64 -24.93
CA CYS A 343 12.75 36.75 -24.47
C CYS A 343 11.52 36.24 -23.69
N LEU A 344 10.83 35.23 -24.22
CA LEU A 344 9.71 34.59 -23.53
C LEU A 344 10.17 33.92 -22.24
N ALA A 345 11.27 33.16 -22.26
CA ALA A 345 11.80 32.49 -21.07
C ALA A 345 12.14 33.49 -19.95
N SER A 346 12.69 34.67 -20.29
CA SER A 346 13.01 35.70 -19.30
C SER A 346 11.80 36.24 -18.52
N LEU A 347 10.60 36.12 -19.10
CA LEU A 347 9.34 36.62 -18.52
C LEU A 347 8.57 35.57 -17.71
N LEU A 348 9.05 34.32 -17.66
CA LEU A 348 8.42 33.25 -16.90
C LEU A 348 9.00 33.19 -15.48
N ASP A 349 8.22 32.73 -14.52
CA ASP A 349 8.70 32.61 -13.13
C ASP A 349 9.35 31.25 -12.85
N SER A 350 8.78 30.17 -13.39
CA SER A 350 9.24 28.80 -13.13
C SER A 350 10.50 28.44 -13.94
N PRO A 351 11.60 27.99 -13.30
CA PRO A 351 12.78 27.47 -14.00
C PRO A 351 12.47 26.31 -14.96
N GLN A 352 11.50 25.48 -14.63
CA GLN A 352 11.06 24.37 -15.46
C GLN A 352 10.37 24.89 -16.74
N GLU A 353 9.51 25.89 -16.63
CA GLU A 353 8.85 26.51 -17.79
C GLU A 353 9.86 27.23 -18.70
N LYS A 354 10.87 27.89 -18.11
CA LYS A 354 11.99 28.52 -18.85
C LYS A 354 12.74 27.51 -19.71
N SER A 355 13.21 26.44 -19.09
CA SER A 355 13.91 25.34 -19.79
C SER A 355 13.02 24.76 -20.90
N GLN A 356 11.75 24.47 -20.62
CA GLN A 356 10.82 23.93 -21.61
C GLN A 356 10.63 24.82 -22.84
N VAL A 357 10.47 26.14 -22.66
CA VAL A 357 10.32 27.07 -23.79
C VAL A 357 11.59 27.08 -24.65
N LEU A 358 12.77 27.15 -24.03
CA LEU A 358 14.05 27.15 -24.74
C LEU A 358 14.26 25.84 -25.54
N LEU A 359 13.92 24.69 -24.95
CA LEU A 359 14.02 23.39 -25.64
C LEU A 359 13.08 23.26 -26.83
N LYS A 360 11.88 23.86 -26.76
CA LYS A 360 10.97 23.90 -27.91
C LYS A 360 11.62 24.64 -29.07
N GLY A 361 12.25 25.78 -28.80
CA GLY A 361 13.01 26.50 -29.81
C GLY A 361 14.19 25.70 -30.34
N ALA A 362 14.91 24.98 -29.47
CA ALA A 362 16.01 24.11 -29.89
C ALA A 362 15.54 22.97 -30.82
N LEU A 363 14.40 22.34 -30.52
CA LEU A 363 13.79 21.31 -31.37
C LEU A 363 13.33 21.86 -32.72
N GLN A 364 12.71 23.05 -32.73
CA GLN A 364 12.30 23.70 -33.98
C GLN A 364 13.51 24.01 -34.85
N ALA A 365 14.57 24.56 -34.25
CA ALA A 365 15.82 24.83 -34.95
C ALA A 365 16.45 23.56 -35.54
N LEU A 366 16.39 22.43 -34.83
CA LEU A 366 16.83 21.13 -35.37
C LEU A 366 16.01 20.67 -36.58
N GLN A 367 14.69 20.87 -36.57
CA GLN A 367 13.83 20.51 -37.69
C GLN A 367 14.11 21.37 -38.93
N GLU A 368 14.41 22.64 -38.72
CA GLU A 368 14.76 23.59 -39.79
C GLU A 368 16.23 23.52 -40.23
N GLY A 369 17.05 22.75 -39.52
CA GLY A 369 18.48 22.58 -39.82
C GLY A 369 19.38 23.71 -39.31
N ASP A 370 18.88 24.61 -38.47
CA ASP A 370 19.68 25.63 -37.79
C ASP A 370 20.33 25.06 -36.53
N TYR A 371 21.47 24.39 -36.72
CA TYR A 371 22.22 23.77 -35.64
C TYR A 371 22.80 24.79 -34.64
N THR A 372 23.00 26.05 -35.06
CA THR A 372 23.56 27.09 -34.19
C THR A 372 22.54 27.62 -33.19
N ALA A 373 21.31 27.88 -33.65
CA ALA A 373 20.20 28.23 -32.78
C ALA A 373 19.83 27.07 -31.85
N ALA A 374 19.84 25.83 -32.37
CA ALA A 374 19.57 24.64 -31.57
C ALA A 374 20.57 24.46 -30.41
N GLU A 375 21.86 24.64 -30.69
CA GLU A 375 22.92 24.53 -29.67
C GLU A 375 22.79 25.64 -28.61
N ARG A 376 22.63 26.90 -29.04
CA ARG A 376 22.50 28.04 -28.13
C ARG A 376 21.30 27.88 -27.19
N LEU A 377 20.12 27.57 -27.74
CA LEU A 377 18.89 27.42 -26.96
C LEU A 377 18.96 26.21 -26.01
N SER A 378 19.59 25.11 -26.45
CA SER A 378 19.85 23.95 -25.61
C SER A 378 20.77 24.28 -24.42
N GLN A 379 21.85 25.03 -24.65
CA GLN A 379 22.79 25.42 -23.57
C GLN A 379 22.12 26.37 -22.58
N GLU A 380 21.32 27.31 -23.06
CA GLU A 380 20.58 28.23 -22.21
C GLU A 380 19.53 27.49 -21.36
N ALA A 381 18.85 26.48 -21.91
CA ALA A 381 17.91 25.63 -21.17
C ALA A 381 18.59 24.86 -20.01
N GLU A 382 19.81 24.36 -20.24
CA GLU A 382 20.59 23.61 -19.23
C GLU A 382 20.91 24.48 -17.99
N THR A 383 20.96 25.82 -18.13
CA THR A 383 21.20 26.73 -16.98
C THR A 383 20.03 26.81 -15.99
N PHE A 384 18.80 26.50 -16.44
CA PHE A 384 17.59 26.58 -15.61
C PHE A 384 17.14 25.22 -15.06
N SER A 385 17.62 24.12 -15.63
CA SER A 385 17.30 22.78 -15.16
C SER A 385 18.44 21.79 -15.46
N GLU A 386 19.25 21.47 -14.45
CA GLU A 386 20.20 20.34 -14.53
C GLU A 386 19.49 18.99 -14.76
N ASP A 387 18.19 18.93 -14.45
CA ASP A 387 17.39 17.71 -14.37
C ASP A 387 16.57 17.41 -15.64
N SER A 388 16.54 18.29 -16.63
CA SER A 388 15.74 18.08 -17.83
C SER A 388 16.41 17.04 -18.76
N PHE A 389 15.90 15.81 -18.66
CA PHE A 389 16.20 14.67 -19.53
C PHE A 389 16.12 15.01 -21.03
N VAL A 390 15.30 15.98 -21.40
CA VAL A 390 15.07 16.42 -22.79
C VAL A 390 16.27 17.21 -23.33
N ASP A 391 16.92 18.03 -22.49
CA ASP A 391 18.08 18.88 -22.83
C ASP A 391 19.26 18.02 -23.29
N GLN A 392 19.47 16.92 -22.60
CA GLN A 392 20.58 16.02 -22.84
C GLN A 392 20.36 15.12 -24.08
N LEU A 393 19.10 14.84 -24.48
CA LEU A 393 18.79 14.08 -25.69
C LEU A 393 18.91 14.91 -26.97
N ILE A 394 18.48 16.16 -26.93
CA ILE A 394 18.57 17.11 -28.06
C ILE A 394 20.05 17.39 -28.38
N SER A 395 20.84 17.69 -27.36
CA SER A 395 22.29 17.90 -27.51
C SER A 395 23.02 16.63 -28.01
N LEU A 396 22.60 15.44 -27.57
CA LEU A 396 23.13 14.17 -28.09
C LEU A 396 22.82 13.97 -29.58
N GLU A 397 21.60 14.27 -30.02
CA GLU A 397 21.19 14.15 -31.41
C GLU A 397 21.96 15.12 -32.32
N LEU A 398 22.18 16.34 -31.84
CA LEU A 398 23.02 17.35 -32.49
C LEU A 398 24.47 16.88 -32.65
N LEU A 399 25.09 16.35 -31.58
CA LEU A 399 26.46 15.82 -31.63
C LEU A 399 26.63 14.63 -32.58
N LYS A 400 25.61 13.75 -32.67
CA LYS A 400 25.61 12.63 -33.63
C LYS A 400 25.55 13.13 -35.08
N LYS A 401 24.68 14.12 -35.36
CA LYS A 401 24.54 14.70 -36.70
C LYS A 401 25.80 15.46 -37.14
N GLN A 402 26.53 16.06 -36.19
CA GLN A 402 27.81 16.72 -36.43
C GLN A 402 29.02 15.76 -36.52
N GLY A 403 28.83 14.45 -36.34
CA GLY A 403 29.91 13.46 -36.45
C GLY A 403 30.97 13.52 -35.34
N GLN A 404 30.72 14.20 -34.22
CA GLN A 404 31.69 14.41 -33.14
C GLN A 404 31.74 13.23 -32.15
N VAL A 405 32.20 12.06 -32.60
CA VAL A 405 32.21 10.80 -31.83
C VAL A 405 32.77 10.92 -30.41
N PRO A 406 33.89 11.63 -30.14
CA PRO A 406 34.42 11.79 -28.78
C PRO A 406 33.48 12.55 -27.83
N ARG A 407 32.82 13.60 -28.32
CA ARG A 407 31.85 14.38 -27.53
C ARG A 407 30.55 13.61 -27.32
N VAL A 408 30.11 12.83 -28.31
CA VAL A 408 28.98 11.89 -28.16
C VAL A 408 29.26 10.90 -27.05
N LYS A 409 30.46 10.31 -26.99
CA LYS A 409 30.87 9.39 -25.92
C LYS A 409 30.81 10.06 -24.54
N GLN A 410 31.39 11.25 -24.39
CA GLN A 410 31.38 11.99 -23.12
C GLN A 410 29.95 12.31 -22.65
N LYS A 411 29.09 12.81 -23.55
CA LYS A 411 27.70 13.13 -23.20
C LYS A 411 26.88 11.87 -22.90
N LEU A 412 27.05 10.77 -23.65
CA LEU A 412 26.41 9.48 -23.35
C LEU A 412 26.81 8.95 -21.98
N LEU A 413 28.08 9.09 -21.60
CA LEU A 413 28.56 8.65 -20.29
C LEU A 413 27.93 9.48 -19.16
N HIS A 414 27.82 10.79 -19.34
CA HIS A 414 27.14 11.67 -18.40
C HIS A 414 25.66 11.28 -18.24
N LEU A 415 24.95 11.11 -19.36
CA LEU A 415 23.56 10.64 -19.42
C LEU A 415 23.36 9.30 -18.72
N ALA A 416 24.19 8.31 -19.03
CA ALA A 416 24.11 6.98 -18.45
C ALA A 416 24.27 7.03 -16.91
N ARG A 417 25.22 7.83 -16.40
CA ARG A 417 25.41 8.04 -14.95
C ARG A 417 24.24 8.76 -14.29
N ALA A 418 23.64 9.75 -14.97
CA ALA A 418 22.44 10.43 -14.48
C ALA A 418 21.25 9.46 -14.39
N PHE A 419 21.07 8.59 -15.39
CA PHE A 419 20.02 7.56 -15.36
C PHE A 419 20.24 6.51 -14.28
N GLU A 420 21.49 6.15 -13.99
CA GLU A 420 21.82 5.30 -12.84
C GLU A 420 21.39 5.94 -11.52
N LYS A 421 21.74 7.21 -11.29
CA LYS A 421 21.40 7.93 -10.06
C LYS A 421 19.89 8.05 -9.84
N LYS A 422 19.12 8.15 -10.92
CA LYS A 422 17.64 8.27 -10.91
C LYS A 422 16.91 6.93 -11.02
N GLU A 423 17.63 5.80 -11.02
CA GLU A 423 17.07 4.45 -11.18
C GLU A 423 16.23 4.24 -12.46
N LEU A 424 16.53 4.98 -13.54
CA LEU A 424 15.88 4.86 -14.85
C LEU A 424 16.53 3.73 -15.68
N ILE A 425 16.21 2.49 -15.35
CA ILE A 425 16.94 1.29 -15.82
C ILE A 425 16.89 1.11 -17.35
N GLU A 426 15.76 1.35 -18.00
CA GLU A 426 15.62 1.15 -19.45
C GLU A 426 16.43 2.18 -20.26
N GLN A 427 16.40 3.43 -19.82
CA GLN A 427 17.13 4.54 -20.43
C GLN A 427 18.64 4.37 -20.21
N MET A 428 19.04 3.96 -19.01
CA MET A 428 20.41 3.57 -18.68
C MET A 428 20.90 2.45 -19.60
N LEU A 429 20.11 1.39 -19.78
CA LEU A 429 20.43 0.27 -20.66
C LEU A 429 20.62 0.72 -22.11
N GLN A 430 19.77 1.60 -22.61
CA GLN A 430 19.90 2.15 -23.97
C GLN A 430 21.19 2.97 -24.13
N ALA A 431 21.50 3.84 -23.17
CA ALA A 431 22.70 4.66 -23.20
C ALA A 431 23.99 3.81 -23.19
N TYR A 432 24.08 2.80 -22.31
CA TYR A 432 25.24 1.91 -22.28
C TYR A 432 25.38 1.01 -23.50
N LYS A 433 24.28 0.57 -24.10
CA LYS A 433 24.35 -0.16 -25.39
C LYS A 433 24.94 0.70 -26.50
N MET A 434 24.58 1.97 -26.55
CA MET A 434 25.16 2.90 -27.52
C MET A 434 26.63 3.18 -27.23
N LEU A 435 27.02 3.32 -25.95
CA LEU A 435 28.43 3.40 -25.56
C LEU A 435 29.21 2.15 -25.98
N PHE A 436 28.65 0.96 -25.79
CA PHE A 436 29.27 -0.30 -26.17
C PHE A 436 29.47 -0.46 -27.68
N GLN A 437 28.56 0.10 -28.49
CA GLN A 437 28.72 0.16 -29.95
C GLN A 437 29.89 1.05 -30.38
N ILE A 438 30.19 2.10 -29.61
CA ILE A 438 31.33 3.00 -29.85
C ILE A 438 32.63 2.34 -29.37
N GLU A 439 32.63 1.78 -28.16
CA GLU A 439 33.81 1.18 -27.54
C GLU A 439 33.42 -0.04 -26.70
N ARG A 440 34.03 -1.19 -26.99
CA ARG A 440 33.74 -2.44 -26.28
C ARG A 440 34.57 -2.51 -25.00
N THR A 441 33.97 -2.11 -23.88
CA THR A 441 34.64 -2.20 -22.56
C THR A 441 33.91 -3.15 -21.61
N PRO A 442 34.65 -3.85 -20.71
CA PRO A 442 34.09 -4.69 -19.65
C PRO A 442 33.10 -3.95 -18.76
N GLU A 443 33.39 -2.68 -18.43
CA GLU A 443 32.57 -1.88 -17.52
C GLU A 443 31.17 -1.63 -18.10
N TYR A 444 31.09 -1.32 -19.41
CA TYR A 444 29.80 -1.13 -20.07
C TYR A 444 28.99 -2.42 -20.14
N CYS A 445 29.64 -3.56 -20.41
CA CYS A 445 29.00 -4.88 -20.34
C CYS A 445 28.43 -5.17 -18.95
N GLN A 446 29.19 -4.91 -17.89
CA GLN A 446 28.74 -5.12 -16.51
C GLN A 446 27.51 -4.27 -16.16
N LYS A 447 27.49 -3.00 -16.61
CA LYS A 447 26.33 -2.12 -16.43
C LYS A 447 25.11 -2.63 -17.20
N ILE A 448 25.28 -3.06 -18.44
CA ILE A 448 24.21 -3.65 -19.26
C ILE A 448 23.65 -4.92 -18.62
N LEU A 449 24.51 -5.80 -18.12
CA LEU A 449 24.14 -7.01 -17.40
C LEU A 449 23.31 -6.70 -16.15
N THR A 450 23.79 -5.75 -15.34
CA THR A 450 23.10 -5.32 -14.12
C THR A 450 21.69 -4.81 -14.44
N ALA A 451 21.52 -4.06 -15.53
CA ALA A 451 20.20 -3.62 -15.98
C ALA A 451 19.30 -4.78 -16.41
N TYR A 452 19.81 -5.76 -17.17
CA TYR A 452 19.01 -6.92 -17.58
C TYR A 452 18.58 -7.82 -16.43
N VAL A 453 19.43 -7.98 -15.41
CA VAL A 453 19.08 -8.65 -14.15
C VAL A 453 17.93 -7.92 -13.46
N LYS A 454 18.02 -6.58 -13.32
CA LYS A 454 16.94 -5.78 -12.71
C LYS A 454 15.63 -5.84 -13.52
N LEU A 455 15.71 -5.90 -14.85
CA LEU A 455 14.56 -6.03 -15.74
C LEU A 455 14.01 -7.47 -15.85
N GLN A 456 14.63 -8.45 -15.18
CA GLN A 456 14.23 -9.85 -15.19
C GLN A 456 14.12 -10.45 -16.60
N LYS A 457 15.09 -10.17 -17.48
CA LYS A 457 15.14 -10.70 -18.86
C LYS A 457 16.24 -11.77 -18.99
N PRO A 458 15.99 -13.03 -18.61
CA PRO A 458 17.03 -14.06 -18.43
C PRO A 458 17.75 -14.45 -19.74
N GLN A 459 17.04 -14.47 -20.88
CA GLN A 459 17.68 -14.75 -22.17
C GLN A 459 18.69 -13.67 -22.57
N LYS A 460 18.36 -12.41 -22.33
CA LYS A 460 19.25 -11.28 -22.64
C LYS A 460 20.39 -11.15 -21.64
N GLU A 461 20.14 -11.47 -20.37
CA GLU A 461 21.20 -11.63 -19.38
C GLU A 461 22.22 -12.67 -19.84
N PHE A 462 21.77 -13.85 -20.27
CA PHE A 462 22.66 -14.92 -20.75
C PHE A 462 23.52 -14.49 -21.95
N GLU A 463 22.90 -13.93 -23.00
CA GLU A 463 23.62 -13.43 -24.19
C GLU A 463 24.73 -12.41 -23.82
N TRP A 464 24.42 -11.47 -22.92
CA TRP A 464 25.39 -10.46 -22.49
C TRP A 464 26.46 -11.02 -21.55
N SER A 465 26.16 -12.07 -20.78
CA SER A 465 27.15 -12.74 -19.92
C SER A 465 28.21 -13.44 -20.77
N LEU A 466 27.82 -14.07 -21.89
CA LEU A 466 28.76 -14.66 -22.83
C LEU A 466 29.63 -13.60 -23.51
N THR A 467 29.03 -12.46 -23.88
CA THR A 467 29.75 -11.33 -24.47
C THR A 467 30.77 -10.77 -23.48
N TYR A 468 30.37 -10.60 -22.21
CA TYR A 468 31.24 -10.12 -21.14
C TYR A 468 32.39 -11.10 -20.87
N LEU A 469 32.08 -12.40 -20.76
CA LEU A 469 33.07 -13.46 -20.57
C LEU A 469 34.12 -13.48 -21.67
N SER A 470 33.69 -13.34 -22.94
CA SER A 470 34.60 -13.34 -24.08
C SER A 470 35.58 -12.16 -24.04
N ILE A 471 35.11 -10.96 -23.67
CA ILE A 471 35.97 -9.78 -23.52
C ILE A 471 36.97 -9.96 -22.37
N LEU A 472 36.56 -10.54 -21.24
CA LEU A 472 37.45 -10.80 -20.12
C LEU A 472 38.56 -11.80 -20.49
N ILE A 473 38.24 -12.83 -21.27
CA ILE A 473 39.21 -13.79 -21.80
C ILE A 473 40.18 -13.10 -22.76
N GLU A 474 39.69 -12.29 -23.71
CA GLU A 474 40.53 -11.51 -24.64
C GLU A 474 41.50 -10.58 -23.89
N LYS A 475 41.04 -9.95 -22.80
CA LYS A 475 41.85 -9.10 -21.93
C LYS A 475 42.72 -9.86 -20.93
N LYS A 476 42.61 -11.19 -20.87
CA LYS A 476 43.33 -12.08 -19.93
C LYS A 476 43.02 -11.80 -18.44
N GLU A 477 41.80 -11.33 -18.15
CA GLU A 477 41.31 -11.10 -16.78
C GLU A 477 40.72 -12.40 -16.19
N TRP A 478 41.58 -13.39 -15.97
CA TRP A 478 41.19 -14.78 -15.67
C TRP A 478 40.28 -14.96 -14.44
N GLN A 479 40.58 -14.25 -13.34
CA GLN A 479 39.79 -14.34 -12.10
C GLN A 479 38.35 -13.88 -12.28
N GLN A 480 38.14 -12.78 -13.01
CA GLN A 480 36.80 -12.29 -13.28
C GLN A 480 36.07 -13.18 -14.29
N ALA A 481 36.79 -13.67 -15.30
CA ALA A 481 36.25 -14.59 -16.30
C ALA A 481 35.73 -15.89 -15.65
N GLU A 482 36.49 -16.50 -14.74
CA GLU A 482 36.06 -17.68 -13.99
C GLU A 482 34.75 -17.40 -13.23
N LYS A 483 34.73 -16.33 -12.43
CA LYS A 483 33.56 -15.98 -11.61
C LYS A 483 32.30 -15.79 -12.45
N VAL A 484 32.41 -15.05 -13.55
CA VAL A 484 31.29 -14.79 -14.47
C VAL A 484 30.80 -16.09 -15.10
N ALA A 485 31.71 -16.96 -15.55
CA ALA A 485 31.35 -18.22 -16.16
C ALA A 485 30.64 -19.15 -15.17
N GLN A 486 31.14 -19.29 -13.93
CA GLN A 486 30.50 -20.09 -12.89
C GLN A 486 29.12 -19.56 -12.48
N ASP A 487 28.97 -18.24 -12.31
CA ASP A 487 27.68 -17.64 -11.96
C ASP A 487 26.66 -17.75 -13.09
N THR A 488 27.11 -17.66 -14.36
CA THR A 488 26.24 -17.88 -15.52
C THR A 488 25.85 -19.36 -15.65
N LEU A 489 26.76 -20.28 -15.32
CA LEU A 489 26.51 -21.72 -15.36
C LEU A 489 25.42 -22.15 -14.37
N LYS A 490 25.40 -21.57 -13.16
CA LYS A 490 24.33 -21.82 -12.16
C LYS A 490 22.93 -21.48 -12.69
N LYS A 491 22.84 -20.53 -13.61
CA LYS A 491 21.59 -20.03 -14.20
C LYS A 491 21.24 -20.72 -15.53
N ALA A 492 22.18 -21.44 -16.14
CA ALA A 492 21.98 -22.07 -17.43
C ALA A 492 21.00 -23.25 -17.35
N GLN A 493 19.92 -23.18 -18.12
CA GLN A 493 18.86 -24.19 -18.16
C GLN A 493 19.08 -25.23 -19.25
N GLU A 494 19.66 -24.84 -20.39
CA GLU A 494 19.85 -25.71 -21.55
C GLU A 494 21.21 -26.43 -21.51
N SER A 495 21.25 -27.69 -21.93
CA SER A 495 22.49 -28.49 -22.01
C SER A 495 23.54 -27.83 -22.92
N ARG A 496 23.14 -27.30 -24.09
CA ARG A 496 24.04 -26.59 -25.02
C ARG A 496 24.70 -25.35 -24.41
N GLN A 497 23.96 -24.60 -23.59
CA GLN A 497 24.48 -23.41 -22.92
C GLN A 497 25.57 -23.78 -21.91
N ARG A 498 25.37 -24.91 -21.19
CA ARG A 498 26.36 -25.43 -20.24
C ARG A 498 27.62 -25.91 -20.94
N THR A 499 27.49 -26.62 -22.06
CA THR A 499 28.64 -27.05 -22.87
C THR A 499 29.51 -25.86 -23.27
N PHE A 500 28.92 -24.82 -23.85
CA PHE A 500 29.65 -23.61 -24.26
C PHE A 500 30.36 -22.90 -23.08
N LEU A 501 29.70 -22.83 -21.92
CA LEU A 501 30.30 -22.25 -20.72
C LEU A 501 31.46 -23.10 -20.18
N TYR A 502 31.33 -24.42 -20.22
CA TYR A 502 32.41 -25.32 -19.82
C TYR A 502 33.61 -25.24 -20.77
N GLU A 503 33.41 -25.11 -22.09
CA GLU A 503 34.48 -24.85 -23.05
C GLU A 503 35.23 -23.55 -22.72
N LYS A 504 34.50 -22.49 -22.37
CA LYS A 504 35.09 -21.21 -21.96
C LYS A 504 35.83 -21.31 -20.63
N LEU A 505 35.33 -22.10 -19.68
CA LEU A 505 36.04 -22.39 -18.43
C LEU A 505 37.30 -23.24 -18.65
N GLU A 506 37.28 -24.17 -19.62
CA GLU A 506 38.46 -24.94 -19.99
C GLU A 506 39.56 -24.01 -20.52
N GLU A 507 39.20 -23.03 -21.35
CA GLU A 507 40.13 -21.99 -21.84
C GLU A 507 40.74 -21.18 -20.69
N VAL A 508 39.93 -20.79 -19.69
CA VAL A 508 40.40 -20.05 -18.51
C VAL A 508 41.33 -20.90 -17.64
N TYR A 509 40.92 -22.11 -17.27
CA TYR A 509 41.70 -22.98 -16.38
C TYR A 509 42.98 -23.50 -17.00
N THR A 510 43.01 -23.69 -18.31
CA THR A 510 44.25 -24.05 -19.03
C THR A 510 45.32 -22.96 -18.90
N ASN A 511 44.92 -21.68 -18.82
CA ASN A 511 45.85 -20.55 -18.77
C ASN A 511 46.14 -20.02 -17.35
N TRP A 512 45.34 -20.38 -16.34
CA TRP A 512 45.46 -19.82 -14.99
C TRP A 512 45.48 -20.86 -13.86
N HIS A 513 44.52 -21.79 -13.82
CA HIS A 513 44.36 -22.79 -12.75
C HIS A 513 44.15 -24.20 -13.28
N GLY A 514 45.25 -24.85 -13.67
CA GLY A 514 45.18 -26.20 -14.26
C GLY A 514 44.73 -27.32 -13.33
N HIS A 515 44.63 -27.11 -12.01
CA HIS A 515 44.13 -28.11 -11.05
C HIS A 515 42.60 -28.23 -11.09
N GLU A 516 41.89 -27.12 -11.33
CA GLU A 516 40.42 -27.09 -11.48
C GLU A 516 39.93 -27.89 -12.71
N LEU A 517 40.81 -28.21 -13.65
CA LEU A 517 40.52 -29.09 -14.78
C LEU A 517 40.09 -30.50 -14.33
N GLN A 518 40.54 -30.97 -13.16
CA GLN A 518 40.17 -32.27 -12.60
C GLN A 518 38.66 -32.38 -12.35
N ASP A 519 38.05 -31.30 -11.89
CA ASP A 519 36.62 -31.22 -11.59
C ASP A 519 35.79 -30.74 -12.79
N LEU A 520 36.40 -29.97 -13.70
CA LEU A 520 35.74 -29.42 -14.89
C LEU A 520 35.52 -30.50 -15.96
N TRP A 521 36.56 -31.25 -16.35
CA TRP A 521 36.48 -32.18 -17.48
C TRP A 521 35.42 -33.27 -17.32
N PRO A 522 35.18 -33.86 -16.13
CA PRO A 522 34.06 -34.78 -15.95
C PRO A 522 32.69 -34.14 -16.23
N LYS A 523 32.51 -32.86 -15.83
CA LYS A 523 31.27 -32.10 -16.06
C LYS A 523 31.11 -31.74 -17.54
N LEU A 524 32.19 -31.33 -18.19
CA LEU A 524 32.23 -31.03 -19.62
C LEU A 524 31.94 -32.29 -20.47
N GLY A 525 32.61 -33.41 -20.16
CA GLY A 525 32.37 -34.70 -20.82
C GLY A 525 30.92 -35.16 -20.69
N LYS A 526 30.30 -34.96 -19.52
CA LYS A 526 28.90 -35.29 -19.29
C LYS A 526 27.98 -34.41 -20.13
N ALA A 527 28.25 -33.11 -20.20
CA ALA A 527 27.50 -32.19 -21.04
C ALA A 527 27.60 -32.56 -22.54
N TYR A 528 28.77 -32.99 -23.02
CA TYR A 528 28.93 -33.51 -24.38
C TYR A 528 28.12 -34.79 -24.63
N ARG A 529 28.14 -35.73 -23.68
CA ARG A 529 27.35 -36.97 -23.76
C ARG A 529 25.84 -36.69 -23.79
N GLU A 530 25.33 -35.83 -22.90
CA GLU A 530 23.91 -35.42 -22.85
C GLU A 530 23.46 -34.71 -24.14
N SER A 531 24.37 -33.94 -24.77
CA SER A 531 24.11 -33.28 -26.05
C SER A 531 24.35 -34.17 -27.29
N ARG A 532 24.60 -35.48 -27.07
CA ARG A 532 24.89 -36.51 -28.09
C ARG A 532 26.14 -36.24 -28.94
N GLN A 533 27.11 -35.51 -28.41
CA GLN A 533 28.42 -35.27 -29.02
C GLN A 533 29.44 -36.28 -28.47
N LEU A 534 29.26 -37.56 -28.81
CA LEU A 534 30.02 -38.66 -28.20
C LEU A 534 31.54 -38.58 -28.49
N ASP A 535 31.95 -38.15 -29.68
CA ASP A 535 33.37 -37.99 -30.02
C ASP A 535 34.07 -36.91 -29.17
N ALA A 536 33.36 -35.84 -28.82
CA ALA A 536 33.87 -34.77 -27.96
C ALA A 536 33.94 -35.26 -26.50
N ALA A 537 32.91 -35.99 -26.05
CA ALA A 537 32.89 -36.61 -24.74
C ALA A 537 34.06 -37.60 -24.56
N GLU A 538 34.31 -38.47 -25.54
CA GLU A 538 35.42 -39.42 -25.54
C GLU A 538 36.75 -38.70 -25.32
N LYS A 539 37.05 -37.69 -26.14
CA LYS A 539 38.30 -36.93 -26.05
C LYS A 539 38.46 -36.22 -24.70
N THR A 540 37.38 -35.65 -24.15
CA THR A 540 37.43 -34.97 -22.85
C THR A 540 37.67 -35.97 -21.72
N TYR A 541 36.97 -37.10 -21.71
CA TYR A 541 37.14 -38.13 -20.69
C TYR A 541 38.50 -38.84 -20.80
N GLN A 542 38.99 -39.07 -22.00
CA GLN A 542 40.33 -39.61 -22.24
C GLN A 542 41.40 -38.68 -21.62
N LYS A 543 41.35 -37.37 -21.92
CA LYS A 543 42.25 -36.38 -21.32
C LYS A 543 42.19 -36.39 -19.79
N ALA A 544 40.99 -36.53 -19.22
CA ALA A 544 40.81 -36.58 -17.77
C ALA A 544 41.37 -37.85 -17.14
N PHE A 545 41.15 -38.99 -17.78
CA PHE A 545 41.67 -40.29 -17.35
C PHE A 545 43.20 -40.32 -17.40
N GLU A 546 43.80 -39.95 -18.53
CA GLU A 546 45.25 -39.94 -18.73
C GLU A 546 45.98 -38.94 -17.82
N ARG A 547 45.34 -37.85 -17.43
CA ARG A 547 45.98 -36.82 -16.59
C ARG A 547 45.85 -37.11 -15.10
N PHE A 548 44.69 -37.56 -14.65
CA PHE A 548 44.36 -37.59 -13.21
C PHE A 548 44.30 -39.00 -12.61
N HIS A 549 44.22 -40.06 -13.44
CA HIS A 549 44.22 -41.46 -12.98
C HIS A 549 43.24 -41.70 -11.82
N GLY A 550 42.03 -41.15 -11.94
CA GLY A 550 41.00 -41.23 -10.90
C GLY A 550 39.90 -42.21 -11.29
N PHE A 551 39.41 -42.96 -10.29
CA PHE A 551 38.34 -43.95 -10.47
C PHE A 551 37.11 -43.38 -11.19
N GLN A 552 36.64 -42.18 -10.82
CA GLN A 552 35.45 -41.58 -11.44
C GLN A 552 35.67 -41.21 -12.91
N GLN A 553 36.88 -40.77 -13.26
CA GLN A 553 37.26 -40.44 -14.64
C GLN A 553 37.33 -41.72 -15.48
N ALA A 554 37.86 -42.81 -14.92
CA ALA A 554 37.95 -44.12 -15.57
C ALA A 554 36.57 -44.69 -15.91
N ILE A 555 35.63 -44.66 -14.95
CA ILE A 555 34.24 -45.11 -15.17
C ILE A 555 33.57 -44.28 -16.27
N ALA A 556 33.63 -42.95 -16.18
CA ALA A 556 32.97 -42.08 -17.14
C ALA A 556 33.54 -42.24 -18.56
N PHE A 557 34.85 -42.50 -18.67
CA PHE A 557 35.50 -42.81 -19.95
C PHE A 557 35.03 -44.17 -20.49
N ALA A 558 35.03 -45.21 -19.66
CA ALA A 558 34.61 -46.56 -20.03
C ALA A 558 33.13 -46.60 -20.48
N GLU A 559 32.24 -45.85 -19.82
CA GLU A 559 30.84 -45.72 -20.20
C GLU A 559 30.67 -45.12 -21.61
N VAL A 560 31.39 -44.03 -21.90
CA VAL A 560 31.32 -43.39 -23.23
C VAL A 560 31.90 -44.29 -24.32
N LEU A 561 32.99 -45.01 -24.05
CA LEU A 561 33.53 -46.01 -24.98
C LEU A 561 32.52 -47.12 -25.28
N SER A 562 31.78 -47.59 -24.27
CA SER A 562 30.70 -48.57 -24.45
C SER A 562 29.59 -48.02 -25.37
N GLU A 563 29.14 -46.78 -25.14
CA GLU A 563 28.11 -46.13 -25.96
C GLU A 563 28.53 -45.90 -27.42
N ILE A 564 29.82 -45.65 -27.66
CA ILE A 564 30.40 -45.50 -29.00
C ILE A 564 30.55 -46.86 -29.71
N GLY A 565 30.48 -47.97 -28.96
CA GLY A 565 30.69 -49.34 -29.48
C GLY A 565 32.13 -49.84 -29.40
N LYS A 566 33.01 -49.12 -28.70
CA LYS A 566 34.40 -49.50 -28.38
C LYS A 566 34.42 -50.44 -27.17
N THR A 567 33.81 -51.62 -27.32
CA THR A 567 33.54 -52.55 -26.20
C THR A 567 34.83 -53.08 -25.56
N ARG A 568 35.86 -53.36 -26.36
CA ARG A 568 37.13 -53.88 -25.86
C ARG A 568 37.87 -52.84 -25.00
N GLU A 569 37.98 -51.59 -25.47
CA GLU A 569 38.61 -50.53 -24.68
C GLU A 569 37.80 -50.23 -23.41
N SER A 570 36.48 -50.19 -23.51
CA SER A 570 35.59 -50.00 -22.36
C SER A 570 35.82 -51.05 -21.25
N VAL A 571 35.81 -52.34 -21.61
CA VAL A 571 36.04 -53.44 -20.67
C VAL A 571 37.43 -53.35 -20.02
N HIS A 572 38.45 -52.94 -20.78
CA HIS A 572 39.79 -52.78 -20.26
C HIS A 572 39.88 -51.63 -19.24
N THR A 573 39.29 -50.47 -19.55
CA THR A 573 39.26 -49.33 -18.62
C THR A 573 38.48 -49.64 -17.34
N TYR A 574 37.36 -50.36 -17.43
CA TYR A 574 36.66 -50.84 -16.22
C TYR A 574 37.50 -51.82 -15.40
N TYR A 575 38.29 -52.68 -16.04
CA TYR A 575 39.18 -53.59 -15.34
C TYR A 575 40.30 -52.83 -14.61
N GLU A 576 40.91 -51.83 -15.24
CA GLU A 576 41.89 -50.95 -14.59
C GLU A 576 41.30 -50.24 -13.36
N ALA A 577 40.07 -49.70 -13.50
CA ALA A 577 39.34 -49.10 -12.38
C ALA A 577 39.02 -50.11 -11.27
N ALA A 578 38.72 -51.37 -11.62
CA ALA A 578 38.48 -52.44 -10.66
C ALA A 578 39.73 -52.76 -9.84
N VAL A 579 40.91 -52.77 -10.47
CA VAL A 579 42.19 -52.99 -9.79
C VAL A 579 42.50 -51.85 -8.83
N GLU A 580 42.28 -50.60 -9.23
CA GLU A 580 42.42 -49.44 -8.32
C GLU A 580 41.46 -49.52 -7.13
N ALA A 581 40.19 -49.84 -7.36
CA ALA A 581 39.20 -49.99 -6.31
C ALA A 581 39.59 -51.07 -5.27
N LEU A 582 40.24 -52.14 -5.74
CA LEU A 582 40.77 -53.19 -4.87
C LEU A 582 41.94 -52.69 -4.02
N LEU A 583 42.87 -51.91 -4.60
CA LEU A 583 43.98 -51.30 -3.86
C LEU A 583 43.48 -50.33 -2.78
N GLU A 584 42.39 -49.61 -3.05
CA GLU A 584 41.70 -48.74 -2.09
C GLU A 584 40.84 -49.48 -1.06
N GLN A 585 40.72 -50.81 -1.16
CA GLN A 585 39.82 -51.64 -0.35
C GLN A 585 38.34 -51.21 -0.41
N ASN A 586 37.90 -50.69 -1.56
CA ASN A 586 36.55 -50.19 -1.76
C ASN A 586 35.67 -51.24 -2.48
N SER A 587 34.94 -52.03 -1.70
CA SER A 587 34.09 -53.13 -2.19
C SER A 587 33.00 -52.66 -3.16
N ASP A 588 32.43 -51.49 -2.93
CA ASP A 588 31.33 -50.96 -3.75
C ASP A 588 31.82 -50.59 -5.15
N ARG A 589 32.97 -49.89 -5.23
CA ARG A 589 33.63 -49.54 -6.49
C ARG A 589 34.02 -50.78 -7.29
N LEU A 590 34.54 -51.80 -6.63
CA LEU A 590 34.92 -53.08 -7.24
C LEU A 590 33.68 -53.83 -7.77
N SER A 591 32.59 -53.85 -6.99
CA SER A 591 31.32 -54.47 -7.39
C SER A 591 30.72 -53.80 -8.62
N LEU A 592 30.79 -52.47 -8.70
CA LEU A 592 30.34 -51.67 -9.84
C LEU A 592 31.10 -52.07 -11.09
N CYS A 593 32.43 -52.00 -11.07
CA CYS A 593 33.24 -52.34 -12.24
C CYS A 593 32.99 -53.77 -12.72
N THR A 594 32.91 -54.73 -11.79
CA THR A 594 32.65 -56.14 -12.10
C THR A 594 31.30 -56.33 -12.77
N ARG A 595 30.26 -55.63 -12.29
CA ARG A 595 28.92 -55.67 -12.87
C ARG A 595 28.89 -55.06 -14.27
N GLU A 596 29.47 -53.88 -14.45
CA GLU A 596 29.46 -53.19 -15.75
C GLU A 596 30.26 -53.98 -16.81
N ILE A 597 31.41 -54.57 -16.44
CA ILE A 597 32.16 -55.47 -17.32
C ILE A 597 31.29 -56.63 -17.79
N LYS A 598 30.54 -57.28 -16.88
CA LYS A 598 29.67 -58.41 -17.25
C LYS A 598 28.46 -58.02 -18.08
N GLN A 599 27.99 -56.78 -17.98
CA GLN A 599 26.90 -56.30 -18.85
C GLN A 599 27.40 -56.11 -20.29
N ILE A 600 28.62 -55.57 -20.44
CA ILE A 600 29.21 -55.28 -21.75
C ILE A 600 29.80 -56.55 -22.38
N ASP A 601 30.41 -57.42 -21.57
CA ASP A 601 31.07 -58.66 -21.98
C ASP A 601 30.68 -59.82 -21.04
N PRO A 602 29.47 -60.41 -21.19
CA PRO A 602 28.97 -61.46 -20.31
C PRO A 602 29.84 -62.72 -20.26
N HIS A 603 30.61 -62.96 -21.32
CA HIS A 603 31.50 -64.11 -21.45
C HIS A 603 32.97 -63.78 -21.14
N LEU A 604 33.27 -62.54 -20.74
CA LEU A 604 34.60 -62.03 -20.41
C LEU A 604 35.65 -62.30 -21.50
N GLN A 605 35.24 -62.24 -22.78
CA GLN A 605 36.10 -62.52 -23.93
C GLN A 605 37.15 -61.44 -24.20
N HIS A 606 36.89 -60.19 -23.78
CA HIS A 606 37.76 -59.04 -24.00
C HIS A 606 38.88 -58.90 -22.95
N LEU A 607 38.82 -59.67 -21.86
CA LEU A 607 39.89 -59.77 -20.85
C LEU A 607 40.82 -60.95 -21.14
N ASP A 608 42.10 -60.86 -20.74
CA ASP A 608 43.00 -62.01 -20.80
C ASP A 608 42.71 -63.05 -19.67
N VAL A 609 43.35 -64.22 -19.74
CA VAL A 609 43.10 -65.33 -18.80
C VAL A 609 43.38 -64.94 -17.34
N ASN A 610 44.43 -64.14 -17.09
CA ASN A 610 44.80 -63.71 -15.74
C ASN A 610 43.82 -62.67 -15.21
N GLN A 611 43.44 -61.70 -16.05
CA GLN A 611 42.46 -60.67 -15.73
C GLN A 611 41.09 -61.28 -15.40
N ARG A 612 40.67 -62.28 -16.18
CA ARG A 612 39.43 -63.05 -15.91
C ARG A 612 39.47 -63.76 -14.57
N MET A 613 40.55 -64.50 -14.32
CA MET A 613 40.73 -65.22 -13.06
C MET A 613 40.69 -64.27 -11.87
N HIS A 614 41.36 -63.12 -11.99
CA HIS A 614 41.39 -62.09 -10.96
C HIS A 614 39.98 -61.55 -10.67
N LEU A 615 39.25 -61.12 -11.70
CA LEU A 615 37.91 -60.54 -11.55
C LEU A 615 36.91 -61.54 -10.93
N LEU A 616 36.91 -62.79 -11.39
CA LEU A 616 36.05 -63.85 -10.84
C LEU A 616 36.37 -64.16 -9.37
N THR A 617 37.66 -64.10 -9.00
CA THR A 617 38.08 -64.31 -7.60
C THR A 617 37.56 -63.18 -6.71
N GLN A 618 37.70 -61.93 -7.15
CA GLN A 618 37.23 -60.78 -6.39
C GLN A 618 35.71 -60.74 -6.24
N GLU A 619 34.98 -61.13 -7.28
CA GLU A 619 33.53 -61.28 -7.21
C GLU A 619 33.09 -62.30 -6.15
N HIS A 620 33.78 -63.43 -6.07
CA HIS A 620 33.48 -64.45 -5.07
C HIS A 620 33.67 -63.90 -3.64
N ILE A 621 34.72 -63.13 -3.42
CA ILE A 621 35.00 -62.46 -2.14
C ILE A 621 33.91 -61.44 -1.81
N LEU A 622 33.51 -60.61 -2.78
CA LEU A 622 32.43 -59.63 -2.59
C LEU A 622 31.11 -60.29 -2.18
N ARG A 623 30.72 -61.37 -2.86
CA ARG A 623 29.49 -62.11 -2.53
C ARG A 623 29.52 -62.65 -1.10
N LEU A 624 30.63 -63.25 -0.68
CA LEU A 624 30.79 -63.75 0.69
C LEU A 624 30.71 -62.63 1.73
N SER A 625 31.24 -61.44 1.41
CA SER A 625 31.18 -60.27 2.29
C SER A 625 29.75 -59.73 2.47
N GLU A 626 28.93 -59.75 1.41
CA GLU A 626 27.53 -59.32 1.46
C GLU A 626 26.65 -60.30 2.24
N GLU A 627 26.85 -61.61 2.04
CA GLU A 627 26.20 -62.66 2.83
C GLU A 627 26.52 -62.50 4.33
N LEU A 628 27.77 -62.19 4.65
CA LEU A 628 28.19 -61.93 6.03
C LEU A 628 27.55 -60.65 6.60
N TYR A 629 27.48 -59.57 5.82
CA TYR A 629 26.85 -58.31 6.25
C TYR A 629 25.35 -58.46 6.51
N THR A 630 24.62 -59.15 5.63
CA THR A 630 23.19 -59.41 5.79
C THR A 630 22.89 -60.30 7.01
N ALA A 631 23.76 -61.26 7.30
CA ALA A 631 23.67 -62.06 8.53
C ALA A 631 23.82 -61.17 9.79
N HIS A 632 24.81 -60.26 9.81
CA HIS A 632 25.00 -59.32 10.91
C HIS A 632 23.84 -58.36 11.09
N GLN A 633 23.28 -57.81 10.01
CA GLN A 633 22.10 -56.93 10.09
C GLN A 633 20.87 -57.65 10.68
N LYS A 634 20.64 -58.92 10.29
CA LYS A 634 19.56 -59.74 10.86
C LYS A 634 19.77 -60.00 12.37
N ILE A 635 21.01 -60.26 12.77
CA ILE A 635 21.36 -60.41 14.19
C ILE A 635 21.09 -59.11 14.94
N ALA A 636 21.55 -57.97 14.43
CA ALA A 636 21.35 -56.66 15.06
C ALA A 636 19.86 -56.26 15.13
N SER A 637 19.06 -56.56 14.11
CA SER A 637 17.61 -56.28 14.13
C SER A 637 16.87 -57.14 15.15
N LEU A 638 17.28 -58.41 15.29
CA LEU A 638 16.74 -59.30 16.32
C LEU A 638 17.14 -58.83 17.72
N GLU A 639 18.38 -58.36 17.92
CA GLU A 639 18.82 -57.78 19.19
C GLU A 639 18.01 -56.53 19.56
N GLN A 640 17.74 -55.62 18.61
CA GLN A 640 16.89 -54.46 18.82
C GLN A 640 15.44 -54.81 19.18
N LEU A 641 14.90 -55.93 18.69
CA LEU A 641 13.56 -56.41 19.04
C LEU A 641 13.53 -57.10 20.42
N VAL A 642 14.58 -57.84 20.77
CA VAL A 642 14.66 -58.63 22.00
C VAL A 642 14.98 -57.77 23.22
N GLN A 643 15.79 -56.73 23.07
CA GLN A 643 16.18 -55.84 24.17
C GLN A 643 15.00 -55.16 24.90
N PRO A 644 14.04 -54.51 24.21
CA PRO A 644 12.89 -53.91 24.87
C PRO A 644 11.92 -54.96 25.45
N LEU A 645 11.88 -56.18 24.91
CA LEU A 645 11.09 -57.28 25.48
C LEU A 645 11.68 -57.79 26.80
N LYS A 646 13.02 -57.90 26.87
CA LYS A 646 13.73 -58.22 28.12
C LYS A 646 13.51 -57.13 29.17
N GLU A 647 13.63 -55.86 28.79
CA GLU A 647 13.40 -54.73 29.69
C GLU A 647 11.94 -54.65 30.17
N LYS A 648 10.97 -54.85 29.27
CA LYS A 648 9.54 -54.94 29.64
C LYS A 648 9.27 -56.08 30.61
N ALA A 649 9.82 -57.27 30.40
CA ALA A 649 9.63 -58.40 31.30
C ALA A 649 10.22 -58.10 32.71
N ILE A 650 11.40 -57.49 32.78
CA ILE A 650 12.03 -57.08 34.04
C ILE A 650 11.22 -55.98 34.73
N GLN A 651 10.69 -55.01 33.98
CA GLN A 651 9.85 -53.94 34.53
C GLN A 651 8.51 -54.46 35.04
N GLU A 652 7.87 -55.37 34.32
CA GLU A 652 6.59 -55.98 34.73
C GLU A 652 6.75 -56.76 36.05
N GLU A 653 7.86 -57.50 36.20
CA GLU A 653 8.15 -58.24 37.42
C GLU A 653 8.45 -57.31 38.61
N LYS A 654 9.24 -56.25 38.39
CA LYS A 654 9.48 -55.21 39.41
C LYS A 654 8.18 -54.51 39.81
N ARG A 655 7.28 -54.24 38.86
CA ARG A 655 5.98 -53.61 39.11
C ARG A 655 5.11 -54.50 40.01
N ARG A 656 5.02 -55.81 39.71
CA ARG A 656 4.27 -56.76 40.53
C ARG A 656 4.74 -56.82 41.97
N ILE A 657 6.06 -56.86 42.19
CA ILE A 657 6.64 -56.88 43.53
C ILE A 657 6.33 -55.57 44.29
N ALA A 658 6.43 -54.42 43.64
CA ALA A 658 6.12 -53.12 44.25
C ALA A 658 4.62 -52.96 44.58
N GLU A 659 3.73 -53.38 43.68
CA GLU A 659 2.28 -53.35 43.89
C GLU A 659 1.83 -54.22 45.08
N GLU A 660 2.50 -55.36 45.29
CA GLU A 660 2.21 -56.23 46.43
C GLU A 660 2.70 -55.62 47.75
N GLN A 661 3.91 -55.06 47.77
CA GLN A 661 4.46 -54.40 48.95
C GLN A 661 3.63 -53.19 49.39
N GLU A 662 3.12 -52.40 48.44
CA GLU A 662 2.28 -51.24 48.76
C GLU A 662 0.90 -51.64 49.28
N ARG A 663 0.29 -52.71 48.75
CA ARG A 663 -0.98 -53.25 49.26
C ARG A 663 -0.89 -53.66 50.72
N VAL A 664 0.18 -54.36 51.10
CA VAL A 664 0.41 -54.78 52.48
C VAL A 664 0.57 -53.56 53.40
N ARG A 665 1.32 -52.54 52.96
CA ARG A 665 1.55 -51.32 53.73
C ARG A 665 0.26 -50.52 53.97
N GLN A 666 -0.58 -50.37 52.94
CA GLN A 666 -1.85 -49.62 53.06
C GLN A 666 -2.84 -50.29 54.00
N ALA A 667 -2.98 -51.63 53.92
CA ALA A 667 -3.86 -52.37 54.82
C ALA A 667 -3.45 -52.21 56.30
N GLU A 668 -2.14 -52.15 56.58
CA GLU A 668 -1.64 -51.97 57.95
C GLU A 668 -1.87 -50.55 58.48
N LEU A 669 -1.78 -49.53 57.62
CA LEU A 669 -2.10 -48.14 57.96
C LEU A 669 -3.58 -47.94 58.28
N GLU A 670 -4.48 -48.51 57.45
CA GLU A 670 -5.92 -48.43 57.68
C GLU A 670 -6.35 -49.07 59.00
N ARG A 671 -5.74 -50.20 59.38
CA ARG A 671 -6.01 -50.85 60.67
C ARG A 671 -5.64 -49.95 61.85
N LYS A 672 -4.42 -49.38 61.83
CA LYS A 672 -3.95 -48.47 62.90
C LYS A 672 -4.83 -47.23 63.02
N MET A 673 -5.26 -46.67 61.88
CA MET A 673 -6.13 -45.48 61.87
C MET A 673 -7.52 -45.76 62.46
N ARG A 674 -8.10 -46.94 62.24
CA ARG A 674 -9.39 -47.33 62.84
C ARG A 674 -9.32 -47.47 64.37
N GLU A 675 -8.20 -47.99 64.89
CA GLU A 675 -7.98 -48.14 66.34
C GLU A 675 -7.84 -46.78 67.05
N GLU A 676 -7.15 -45.81 66.44
CA GLU A 676 -7.01 -44.46 67.02
C GLU A 676 -8.33 -43.68 67.03
N LEU A 677 -9.15 -43.83 65.99
CA LEU A 677 -10.38 -43.03 65.84
C LEU A 677 -11.58 -43.57 66.63
N SER A 678 -11.59 -44.84 67.05
CA SER A 678 -12.71 -45.44 67.78
C SER A 678 -12.98 -44.78 69.15
N GLN A 679 -12.03 -43.99 69.66
CA GLN A 679 -12.19 -43.23 70.90
C GLN A 679 -13.03 -41.94 70.70
N ILE A 680 -13.04 -41.36 69.49
CA ILE A 680 -13.48 -39.99 69.23
C ILE A 680 -14.98 -39.88 68.87
N TRP A 681 -15.59 -40.92 68.30
CA TRP A 681 -17.01 -40.90 67.87
C TRP A 681 -17.92 -41.83 68.67
N PHE A 682 -19.24 -41.61 68.61
CA PHE A 682 -20.25 -42.47 69.23
C PHE A 682 -20.86 -43.44 68.21
N GLY A 683 -20.16 -44.55 68.00
CA GLY A 683 -20.53 -45.61 67.05
C GLY A 683 -21.23 -46.80 67.68
N LYS A 684 -21.39 -47.88 66.90
CA LYS A 684 -22.08 -49.10 67.28
C LYS A 684 -21.58 -49.68 68.60
N ALA A 685 -20.27 -49.77 68.81
CA ALA A 685 -19.70 -50.31 70.04
C ALA A 685 -20.11 -49.50 71.30
N LYS A 686 -20.26 -48.17 71.17
CA LYS A 686 -20.72 -47.32 72.29
C LYS A 686 -22.24 -47.41 72.46
N TRP A 687 -23.00 -47.48 71.36
CA TRP A 687 -24.43 -47.78 71.41
C TRP A 687 -24.72 -49.10 72.13
N GLU A 688 -24.05 -50.18 71.75
CA GLU A 688 -24.17 -51.51 72.39
C GLU A 688 -23.82 -51.45 73.87
N ARG A 689 -22.77 -50.70 74.22
CA ARG A 689 -22.34 -50.53 75.61
C ARG A 689 -23.37 -49.78 76.48
N PHE A 690 -23.97 -48.72 75.96
CA PHE A 690 -24.80 -47.81 76.76
C PHE A 690 -26.32 -48.05 76.62
N PHE A 691 -26.81 -48.52 75.47
CA PHE A 691 -28.26 -48.55 75.18
C PHE A 691 -28.75 -49.83 74.47
N GLY A 692 -27.87 -50.50 73.71
CA GLY A 692 -28.18 -51.77 73.05
C GLY A 692 -27.73 -51.86 71.59
N ASP A 693 -28.00 -53.00 70.96
CA ASP A 693 -27.59 -53.28 69.58
C ASP A 693 -28.30 -52.37 68.59
N VAL A 694 -27.54 -51.82 67.65
CA VAL A 694 -28.01 -50.87 66.64
C VAL A 694 -28.03 -51.44 65.22
N GLY A 695 -27.81 -52.76 65.09
CA GLY A 695 -27.76 -53.41 63.79
C GLY A 695 -26.47 -53.10 63.04
N VAL A 696 -26.54 -52.90 61.73
CA VAL A 696 -25.35 -52.69 60.89
C VAL A 696 -24.89 -51.24 61.01
N GLU A 697 -23.64 -51.05 61.45
CA GLU A 697 -22.97 -49.75 61.41
C GLU A 697 -22.60 -49.40 59.96
N PRO A 698 -23.10 -48.29 59.40
CA PRO A 698 -22.74 -47.87 58.06
C PRO A 698 -21.25 -47.49 58.01
N PRO A 699 -20.55 -47.74 56.88
CA PRO A 699 -19.17 -47.32 56.74
C PRO A 699 -19.06 -45.80 56.88
N LEU A 700 -18.02 -45.35 57.56
CA LEU A 700 -17.69 -43.93 57.63
C LEU A 700 -17.32 -43.39 56.24
N PRO A 701 -17.63 -42.12 55.93
CA PRO A 701 -17.11 -41.46 54.74
C PRO A 701 -15.59 -41.57 54.65
N LYS A 702 -15.04 -41.85 53.46
CA LYS A 702 -13.60 -42.10 53.28
C LYS A 702 -12.72 -40.92 53.70
N ASP A 703 -13.26 -39.71 53.60
CA ASP A 703 -12.64 -38.42 53.92
C ASP A 703 -12.90 -37.96 55.36
N ILE A 704 -13.61 -38.73 56.19
CA ILE A 704 -14.03 -38.27 57.53
C ILE A 704 -12.85 -37.82 58.41
N VAL A 705 -11.70 -38.48 58.28
CA VAL A 705 -10.49 -38.17 59.08
C VAL A 705 -9.93 -36.80 58.69
N GLU A 706 -9.95 -36.49 57.40
CA GLU A 706 -9.53 -35.20 56.88
C GLU A 706 -10.52 -34.12 57.31
N VAL A 707 -11.83 -34.38 57.21
CA VAL A 707 -12.88 -33.47 57.67
C VAL A 707 -12.72 -33.16 59.15
N LEU A 708 -12.54 -34.18 60.01
CA LEU A 708 -12.35 -33.99 61.46
C LEU A 708 -11.10 -33.16 61.80
N LYS A 709 -10.01 -33.33 61.04
CA LYS A 709 -8.76 -32.58 61.21
C LYS A 709 -8.78 -31.19 60.53
N SER A 710 -9.79 -30.90 59.72
CA SER A 710 -9.91 -29.60 59.06
C SER A 710 -10.28 -28.48 60.05
N PRO A 711 -9.92 -27.21 59.76
CA PRO A 711 -10.28 -26.08 60.60
C PRO A 711 -11.80 -25.85 60.60
N CYS A 712 -12.37 -25.60 61.78
CA CYS A 712 -13.79 -25.32 61.90
C CYS A 712 -14.13 -23.91 61.38
N PRO A 713 -15.16 -23.76 60.52
CA PRO A 713 -15.53 -22.46 59.97
C PRO A 713 -16.21 -21.50 60.96
N TYR A 714 -16.71 -22.00 62.10
CA TYR A 714 -17.47 -21.19 63.07
C TYR A 714 -16.67 -20.80 64.32
N TRP A 715 -15.83 -21.72 64.83
CA TRP A 715 -14.98 -21.46 65.99
C TRP A 715 -13.53 -21.36 65.52
N GLY A 716 -13.09 -20.14 65.24
CA GLY A 716 -11.75 -19.86 64.73
C GLY A 716 -10.65 -20.45 65.61
N GLY A 717 -9.64 -21.05 64.97
CA GLY A 717 -8.50 -21.68 65.63
C GLY A 717 -8.75 -23.11 66.14
N LYS A 718 -9.99 -23.61 66.08
CA LYS A 718 -10.32 -25.00 66.44
C LYS A 718 -10.52 -25.87 65.21
N ARG A 719 -10.25 -27.16 65.32
CA ARG A 719 -10.59 -28.18 64.32
C ARG A 719 -12.03 -28.68 64.49
N ILE A 720 -12.55 -29.35 63.46
CA ILE A 720 -13.90 -29.92 63.50
C ILE A 720 -14.03 -30.95 64.62
N GLU A 721 -13.04 -31.82 64.86
CA GLU A 721 -13.04 -32.80 65.96
C GLU A 721 -13.17 -32.17 67.37
N GLU A 722 -12.69 -30.93 67.52
CA GLU A 722 -12.73 -30.20 68.80
C GLU A 722 -14.10 -29.55 69.04
N THR A 723 -14.87 -29.29 67.98
CA THR A 723 -16.09 -28.48 68.00
C THR A 723 -17.35 -29.26 67.67
N HIS A 724 -17.20 -30.44 67.05
CA HIS A 724 -18.29 -31.31 66.62
C HIS A 724 -18.17 -32.68 67.29
N MET A 725 -19.27 -33.41 67.29
CA MET A 725 -19.35 -34.80 67.68
C MET A 725 -19.89 -35.61 66.52
N LEU A 726 -19.20 -36.70 66.19
CA LEU A 726 -19.65 -37.66 65.20
C LEU A 726 -20.42 -38.77 65.91
N VAL A 727 -21.71 -38.88 65.60
CA VAL A 727 -22.64 -39.77 66.29
C VAL A 727 -23.40 -40.60 65.26
N LEU A 728 -23.45 -41.92 65.48
CA LEU A 728 -24.29 -42.81 64.71
C LEU A 728 -25.75 -42.57 65.09
N ILE A 729 -26.59 -42.26 64.11
CA ILE A 729 -28.05 -42.21 64.24
C ILE A 729 -28.58 -43.54 63.72
N PRO A 730 -28.87 -44.51 64.61
CA PRO A 730 -29.30 -45.83 64.17
C PRO A 730 -30.76 -45.82 63.74
N GLN A 731 -31.10 -46.67 62.76
CA GLN A 731 -32.49 -46.92 62.40
C GLN A 731 -33.26 -47.55 63.55
N THR A 732 -32.64 -48.50 64.26
CA THR A 732 -33.22 -49.21 65.38
C THR A 732 -32.25 -49.34 66.53
N VAL A 733 -32.75 -49.39 67.76
CA VAL A 733 -31.99 -49.85 68.95
C VAL A 733 -32.73 -51.07 69.52
N ASN A 734 -32.05 -52.20 69.67
CA ASN A 734 -32.61 -53.50 70.00
C ASN A 734 -33.84 -53.87 69.14
N GLY A 735 -33.78 -53.58 67.84
CA GLY A 735 -34.85 -53.85 66.87
C GLY A 735 -36.06 -52.90 66.91
N ARG A 736 -36.13 -51.94 67.85
CA ARG A 736 -37.18 -50.90 67.88
C ARG A 736 -36.71 -49.64 67.13
N PRO A 737 -37.53 -48.99 66.29
CA PRO A 737 -37.13 -47.76 65.58
C PRO A 737 -36.72 -46.64 66.53
N LEU A 738 -35.57 -46.00 66.28
CA LEU A 738 -35.13 -44.87 67.09
C LEU A 738 -36.02 -43.65 66.79
N THR A 739 -36.70 -43.16 67.83
CA THR A 739 -37.57 -41.99 67.80
C THR A 739 -37.28 -41.09 69.00
N LEU A 740 -37.79 -39.86 69.03
CA LEU A 740 -37.64 -38.98 70.21
C LEU A 740 -38.33 -39.56 71.45
N ASN A 741 -39.48 -40.21 71.28
CA ASN A 741 -40.19 -40.89 72.38
C ASN A 741 -39.36 -42.05 72.93
N MET A 742 -38.79 -42.87 72.05
CA MET A 742 -37.92 -43.96 72.46
C MET A 742 -36.63 -43.44 73.12
N LEU A 743 -36.07 -42.35 72.60
CA LEU A 743 -34.86 -41.74 73.15
C LEU A 743 -35.09 -41.23 74.57
N GLN A 744 -36.27 -40.68 74.89
CA GLN A 744 -36.66 -40.31 76.25
C GLN A 744 -36.66 -41.50 77.22
N GLU A 745 -37.08 -42.70 76.76
CA GLU A 745 -37.02 -43.93 77.57
C GLU A 745 -35.57 -44.38 77.80
N LEU A 746 -34.76 -44.41 76.73
CA LEU A 746 -33.39 -44.96 76.76
C LEU A 746 -32.48 -44.19 77.72
N ILE A 747 -32.54 -42.86 77.72
CA ILE A 747 -31.62 -42.00 78.47
C ILE A 747 -31.82 -42.05 79.99
N GLN A 748 -32.95 -42.58 80.48
CA GLN A 748 -33.23 -42.68 81.91
C GLN A 748 -32.50 -43.85 82.57
N SER A 749 -32.01 -44.83 81.80
CA SER A 749 -31.32 -46.00 82.33
C SER A 749 -30.22 -46.51 81.38
N PRO A 750 -29.19 -45.70 81.08
CA PRO A 750 -28.04 -46.15 80.31
C PRO A 750 -27.27 -47.26 81.05
N GLN A 751 -26.81 -48.24 80.29
CA GLN A 751 -25.98 -49.35 80.73
C GLN A 751 -24.49 -48.96 80.78
N GLY A 752 -23.61 -49.84 81.25
CA GLY A 752 -22.16 -49.68 81.08
C GLY A 752 -21.51 -48.47 81.76
N GLY A 753 -22.17 -47.91 82.79
CA GLY A 753 -21.72 -46.74 83.55
C GLY A 753 -22.11 -45.39 82.95
N GLY A 754 -23.04 -45.37 81.99
CA GLY A 754 -23.49 -44.11 81.38
C GLY A 754 -24.27 -43.21 82.34
N SER A 755 -24.29 -41.92 82.06
CA SER A 755 -25.00 -40.93 82.89
C SER A 755 -26.47 -40.80 82.48
N ALA A 756 -27.37 -41.18 83.40
CA ALA A 756 -28.82 -41.08 83.21
C ALA A 756 -29.29 -39.63 83.17
N THR A 757 -30.32 -39.33 82.37
CA THR A 757 -30.97 -38.03 82.32
C THR A 757 -32.39 -38.14 81.77
N GLN A 758 -33.08 -37.01 81.63
CA GLN A 758 -34.41 -36.89 81.05
C GLN A 758 -34.55 -35.54 80.32
N TYR A 759 -35.60 -35.38 79.52
CA TYR A 759 -35.89 -34.09 78.87
C TYR A 759 -36.32 -33.05 79.91
N GLY A 760 -35.79 -31.82 79.82
CA GLY A 760 -36.16 -30.72 80.74
C GLY A 760 -37.59 -30.26 80.59
N GLY A 761 -38.12 -30.41 79.37
CA GLY A 761 -39.53 -30.35 79.07
C GLY A 761 -39.77 -30.96 77.70
N TYR A 762 -40.80 -31.79 77.58
CA TYR A 762 -41.19 -32.38 76.29
C TYR A 762 -42.56 -31.86 75.90
N ASN A 763 -42.57 -30.89 74.98
CA ASN A 763 -43.79 -30.25 74.53
C ASN A 763 -44.74 -31.29 73.90
N SER A 764 -46.00 -31.33 74.36
CA SER A 764 -46.98 -32.32 73.93
C SER A 764 -47.22 -32.32 72.41
N ASN A 765 -47.10 -31.16 71.75
CA ASN A 765 -47.23 -31.08 70.29
C ASN A 765 -46.04 -31.75 69.60
N VAL A 766 -44.80 -31.54 70.10
CA VAL A 766 -43.61 -32.24 69.57
C VAL A 766 -43.75 -33.75 69.79
N LYS A 767 -44.17 -34.16 70.98
CA LYS A 767 -44.37 -35.57 71.35
C LYS A 767 -45.37 -36.27 70.43
N ASN A 768 -46.47 -35.59 70.08
CA ASN A 768 -47.55 -36.17 69.28
C ASN A 768 -47.30 -36.05 67.75
N GLU A 769 -46.74 -34.94 67.26
CA GLU A 769 -46.56 -34.69 65.82
C GLU A 769 -45.25 -35.31 65.28
N HIS A 770 -44.17 -35.28 66.09
CA HIS A 770 -42.83 -35.72 65.67
C HIS A 770 -42.22 -36.81 66.54
N GLY A 771 -42.81 -37.12 67.70
CA GLY A 771 -42.19 -38.00 68.71
C GLY A 771 -41.95 -39.45 68.27
N ASP A 772 -42.79 -39.97 67.37
CA ASP A 772 -42.70 -41.35 66.84
C ASP A 772 -42.05 -41.42 65.44
N GLN A 773 -41.52 -40.31 64.93
CA GLN A 773 -40.81 -40.30 63.65
C GLN A 773 -39.44 -40.96 63.82
N SER A 774 -39.11 -41.90 62.92
CA SER A 774 -37.84 -42.61 62.86
C SER A 774 -37.16 -42.43 61.51
N VAL A 775 -35.84 -42.66 61.47
CA VAL A 775 -35.05 -42.62 60.24
C VAL A 775 -35.19 -43.91 59.45
N SER A 776 -35.11 -43.84 58.11
CA SER A 776 -35.30 -45.01 57.23
C SER A 776 -34.10 -45.96 57.14
N LYS A 777 -32.92 -45.51 57.58
CA LYS A 777 -31.68 -46.30 57.65
C LYS A 777 -30.71 -45.66 58.65
N SER A 778 -29.78 -46.44 59.19
CA SER A 778 -28.71 -45.92 60.04
C SER A 778 -27.75 -45.05 59.24
N TYR A 779 -27.30 -43.92 59.81
CA TYR A 779 -26.32 -43.03 59.19
C TYR A 779 -25.50 -42.25 60.22
N TRP A 780 -24.36 -41.72 59.79
CA TRP A 780 -23.51 -40.88 60.64
C TRP A 780 -23.91 -39.42 60.56
N ALA A 781 -24.10 -38.78 61.71
CA ALA A 781 -24.34 -37.36 61.83
C ALA A 781 -23.16 -36.68 62.52
N LEU A 782 -22.63 -35.61 61.90
CA LEU A 782 -21.62 -34.75 62.49
C LEU A 782 -22.29 -33.47 62.99
N ILE A 783 -22.43 -33.36 64.32
CA ILE A 783 -23.27 -32.34 64.97
C ILE A 783 -22.38 -31.41 65.78
N THR A 784 -22.67 -30.10 65.78
CA THR A 784 -21.95 -29.12 66.61
C THR A 784 -22.21 -29.36 68.09
N LYS A 785 -21.18 -29.20 68.94
CA LYS A 785 -21.33 -29.33 70.40
C LYS A 785 -22.00 -28.12 71.06
N ASP A 786 -22.06 -26.98 70.37
CA ASP A 786 -22.73 -25.75 70.81
C ASP A 786 -23.54 -25.13 69.65
N VAL A 787 -24.44 -24.19 69.97
CA VAL A 787 -25.14 -23.39 68.97
C VAL A 787 -24.17 -22.48 68.23
N LEU A 788 -24.45 -22.17 66.96
CA LEU A 788 -23.55 -21.32 66.17
C LEU A 788 -23.30 -19.97 66.86
N PRO A 789 -22.06 -19.43 66.82
CA PRO A 789 -21.77 -18.11 67.38
C PRO A 789 -22.69 -17.03 66.80
N ASN A 790 -23.14 -16.10 67.64
CA ASN A 790 -24.04 -15.00 67.27
C ASN A 790 -25.42 -15.44 66.73
N SER A 791 -25.88 -16.65 67.04
CA SER A 791 -27.21 -17.17 66.67
C SER A 791 -28.32 -16.88 67.71
N ARG A 792 -27.95 -16.52 68.94
CA ARG A 792 -28.90 -16.16 70.01
C ARG A 792 -29.65 -14.86 69.68
N ASN A 793 -30.88 -14.73 70.18
CA ASN A 793 -31.75 -13.56 70.00
C ASN A 793 -32.03 -13.16 68.53
N LYS A 794 -31.96 -14.12 67.60
CA LYS A 794 -32.27 -13.93 66.18
C LYS A 794 -33.54 -14.66 65.75
N THR A 795 -34.17 -14.18 64.69
CA THR A 795 -35.27 -14.88 64.01
C THR A 795 -34.78 -16.18 63.37
N TYR A 796 -35.68 -17.10 63.07
CA TYR A 796 -35.28 -18.38 62.43
C TYR A 796 -34.62 -18.16 61.06
N ALA A 797 -35.13 -17.23 60.25
CA ALA A 797 -34.54 -16.88 58.96
C ALA A 797 -33.11 -16.33 59.11
N GLU A 798 -32.86 -15.48 60.10
CA GLU A 798 -31.52 -14.96 60.39
C GLU A 798 -30.58 -16.04 60.94
N GLN A 799 -31.10 -17.02 61.70
CA GLN A 799 -30.31 -18.17 62.16
C GLN A 799 -29.91 -19.08 60.99
N GLN A 800 -30.82 -19.35 60.05
CA GLN A 800 -30.52 -20.09 58.83
C GLN A 800 -29.46 -19.39 57.99
N ALA A 801 -29.51 -18.05 57.90
CA ALA A 801 -28.51 -17.26 57.17
C ALA A 801 -27.10 -17.30 57.77
N LEU A 802 -26.93 -17.73 59.03
CA LEU A 802 -25.60 -17.92 59.64
C LEU A 802 -24.93 -19.23 59.20
N ILE A 803 -25.69 -20.17 58.64
CA ILE A 803 -25.17 -21.46 58.21
C ILE A 803 -24.37 -21.28 56.92
N LYS A 804 -23.10 -21.66 56.95
CA LYS A 804 -22.13 -21.58 55.86
C LYS A 804 -21.53 -22.96 55.57
N GLY A 805 -21.14 -23.18 54.32
CA GLY A 805 -20.49 -24.42 53.90
C GLY A 805 -21.46 -25.62 53.86
N PRO A 806 -20.99 -26.85 54.06
CA PRO A 806 -21.80 -28.08 53.93
C PRO A 806 -22.77 -28.32 55.11
N TYR A 807 -23.01 -27.29 55.93
CA TYR A 807 -23.86 -27.40 57.12
C TYR A 807 -25.33 -27.18 56.78
N ALA A 808 -26.21 -27.80 57.55
CA ALA A 808 -27.65 -27.60 57.50
C ALA A 808 -28.22 -27.42 58.92
N VAL A 809 -29.42 -26.86 59.02
CA VAL A 809 -30.18 -26.86 60.30
C VAL A 809 -30.35 -28.32 60.72
N PRO A 810 -30.09 -28.73 61.96
CA PRO A 810 -30.21 -30.13 62.33
C PRO A 810 -31.70 -30.52 62.56
N GLY A 811 -32.03 -31.79 62.35
CA GLY A 811 -33.33 -32.33 62.77
C GLY A 811 -33.36 -32.56 64.29
N ALA A 812 -34.56 -32.71 64.83
CA ALA A 812 -34.78 -32.84 66.27
C ALA A 812 -34.19 -34.15 66.80
N LEU A 813 -34.37 -35.25 66.07
CA LEU A 813 -33.88 -36.57 66.47
C LEU A 813 -32.35 -36.62 66.46
N GLU A 814 -31.70 -36.08 65.43
CA GLU A 814 -30.23 -36.06 65.32
C GLU A 814 -29.64 -35.21 66.45
N THR A 815 -30.19 -34.01 66.66
CA THR A 815 -29.73 -33.10 67.72
C THR A 815 -29.88 -33.73 69.10
N ALA A 816 -31.06 -34.27 69.40
CA ALA A 816 -31.33 -34.89 70.70
C ALA A 816 -30.40 -36.08 70.91
N THR A 817 -30.28 -36.96 69.92
CA THR A 817 -29.38 -38.12 69.97
C THR A 817 -27.94 -37.68 70.23
N GLY A 818 -27.43 -36.71 69.47
CA GLY A 818 -26.06 -36.22 69.63
C GLY A 818 -25.79 -35.71 71.05
N ILE A 819 -26.62 -34.79 71.53
CA ILE A 819 -26.49 -34.18 72.87
C ILE A 819 -26.53 -35.25 73.97
N LEU A 820 -27.46 -36.19 73.86
CA LEU A 820 -27.71 -37.17 74.90
C LEU A 820 -26.69 -38.31 74.88
N MET A 821 -26.19 -38.72 73.72
CA MET A 821 -25.11 -39.71 73.63
C MET A 821 -23.80 -39.14 74.18
N HIS A 822 -23.54 -37.84 73.93
CA HIS A 822 -22.40 -37.15 74.55
C HIS A 822 -22.53 -37.14 76.07
N HIS A 823 -23.69 -36.77 76.60
CA HIS A 823 -23.95 -36.81 78.04
C HIS A 823 -23.81 -38.22 78.62
N ALA A 824 -24.39 -39.23 77.97
CA ALA A 824 -24.31 -40.61 78.43
C ALA A 824 -22.85 -41.10 78.54
N GLN A 825 -21.98 -40.71 77.60
CA GLN A 825 -20.57 -41.08 77.62
C GLN A 825 -19.74 -40.27 78.63
N THR A 826 -19.99 -38.97 78.77
CA THR A 826 -19.06 -38.03 79.43
C THR A 826 -19.58 -37.39 80.71
N ALA A 827 -20.87 -37.56 81.02
CA ALA A 827 -21.64 -36.79 82.01
C ALA A 827 -21.71 -35.27 81.73
N GLU A 828 -21.15 -34.78 80.62
CA GLU A 828 -21.19 -33.37 80.23
C GLU A 828 -22.54 -33.03 79.58
N ARG A 829 -23.21 -31.99 80.09
CA ARG A 829 -24.41 -31.43 79.48
C ARG A 829 -24.01 -30.40 78.43
N LEU A 830 -24.16 -30.76 77.16
CA LEU A 830 -24.01 -29.81 76.06
C LEU A 830 -25.19 -28.83 76.06
N TYR A 831 -24.92 -27.56 75.76
CA TYR A 831 -25.83 -26.41 75.90
C TYR A 831 -26.08 -26.01 77.36
N SER A 832 -25.68 -24.77 77.68
CA SER A 832 -25.81 -24.21 79.03
C SER A 832 -27.25 -23.76 79.31
N ASP A 833 -27.69 -23.90 80.57
CA ASP A 833 -28.92 -23.27 81.08
C ASP A 833 -28.73 -21.77 81.38
N ASN A 834 -27.49 -21.29 81.47
CA ASN A 834 -27.15 -19.90 81.69
C ASN A 834 -26.04 -19.41 80.72
N PRO A 835 -26.37 -18.64 79.67
CA PRO A 835 -27.73 -18.32 79.23
C PRO A 835 -28.42 -19.56 78.65
N GLN A 836 -29.75 -19.66 78.82
CA GLN A 836 -30.53 -20.78 78.31
C GLN A 836 -30.27 -20.99 76.81
N THR A 837 -29.75 -22.16 76.46
CA THR A 837 -29.27 -22.47 75.12
C THR A 837 -30.07 -23.63 74.51
N TYR A 838 -30.63 -23.39 73.34
CA TYR A 838 -31.33 -24.41 72.55
C TYR A 838 -31.13 -24.12 71.06
N THR A 839 -31.21 -25.16 70.24
CA THR A 839 -31.24 -25.02 68.78
C THR A 839 -32.66 -25.18 68.27
N ARG A 840 -33.01 -24.43 67.22
CA ARG A 840 -34.26 -24.62 66.47
C ARG A 840 -34.01 -25.63 65.36
N CYS A 841 -34.77 -26.72 65.36
CA CYS A 841 -34.62 -27.81 64.41
C CYS A 841 -35.42 -27.55 63.11
N GLN A 842 -35.29 -28.45 62.14
CA GLN A 842 -35.96 -28.35 60.83
C GLN A 842 -37.49 -28.46 60.95
N GLU A 843 -37.97 -29.22 61.93
CA GLU A 843 -39.37 -29.56 62.12
C GLU A 843 -40.19 -28.33 62.56
N THR A 844 -41.36 -28.16 61.95
CA THR A 844 -42.34 -27.12 62.31
C THR A 844 -43.59 -27.79 62.86
N LEU A 845 -44.05 -27.31 64.01
CA LEU A 845 -45.30 -27.74 64.61
C LEU A 845 -46.49 -27.11 63.88
N SER A 846 -47.65 -27.76 63.98
CA SER A 846 -48.93 -27.27 63.45
C SER A 846 -49.28 -25.83 63.87
N ASN A 847 -48.80 -25.37 65.04
CA ASN A 847 -48.99 -24.02 65.57
C ASN A 847 -47.99 -22.97 65.03
N GLY A 848 -47.15 -23.33 64.05
CA GLY A 848 -46.21 -22.45 63.36
C GLY A 848 -44.85 -22.25 64.07
N TYR A 849 -44.67 -22.80 65.28
CA TYR A 849 -43.39 -22.75 65.98
C TYR A 849 -42.45 -23.88 65.52
N ARG A 850 -41.14 -23.64 65.61
CA ARG A 850 -40.12 -24.66 65.34
C ARG A 850 -39.90 -25.54 66.56
N VAL A 851 -39.61 -26.82 66.32
CA VAL A 851 -39.15 -27.73 67.39
C VAL A 851 -37.80 -27.22 67.92
N VAL A 852 -37.63 -27.21 69.23
CA VAL A 852 -36.40 -26.79 69.89
C VAL A 852 -35.82 -27.91 70.74
N VAL A 853 -34.50 -28.07 70.67
CA VAL A 853 -33.76 -29.09 71.45
C VAL A 853 -32.63 -28.41 72.20
N GLY A 854 -32.50 -28.68 73.50
CA GLY A 854 -31.39 -28.14 74.30
C GLY A 854 -31.55 -28.09 75.82
N SER A 855 -32.77 -28.24 76.35
CA SER A 855 -32.99 -28.19 77.80
C SER A 855 -32.94 -29.58 78.43
N PHE A 856 -32.10 -29.73 79.47
CA PHE A 856 -32.00 -30.95 80.27
C PHE A 856 -32.95 -30.89 81.46
N GLY A 857 -33.53 -32.04 81.82
CA GLY A 857 -34.23 -32.20 83.10
C GLY A 857 -33.24 -32.53 84.20
N SER A 858 -33.57 -32.12 85.42
CA SER A 858 -32.86 -32.55 86.62
C SER A 858 -32.90 -34.07 86.75
#